data_AF-K9P5C6-F1
#
_entry.id   AF-K9P5C6-F1
#
_cell.length_a   1.000
_cell.length_b   1.000
_cell.length_c   1.000
_cell.angle_alpha   90.00
_cell.angle_beta   90.00
_cell.angle_gamma   90.00
#
_symmetry.space_group_name_H-M   'P 1'
#
loop_
_entity.id
_entity.type
_entity.pdbx_description
1 polymer ?
#
loop_
_entity_poly.entity_id
_entity_poly.type
_entity_poly.pdbx_seq_one_letter_code
_entity_poly.pdbx_strand_id
1 'polypeptide(L)'
;MMRKVLYTQYYRAKTPDRQAELDHCLRSNLQHPQLDMVVVLHEPDAPDLPGPARMPVQLLEDANRLTYASWMRMLKDQPDAIGILINSDIALGQGWDHIETVLDTPESVVTLSRYNPDPLGRPARLNRFPHWTQDTWALRSDAPIPNSLLYAADFPIGFPGCDNRIAYVLWSYGLTVKNPCHHIETLHHQAETRRDYDKNSDRLYGGTSYVHPTLSLHEPSELEHTIWTRASDPCPGVLINQQSVDRGVHQLLAKDVGLAEIFKEHHKSTGLAWANPPLGCHRSDHASTRPLQELTTPPGAVLELEGERRVNGLQLRLPRTVPGPFRLELEGRTHREGDWKPLAVKPTAEVRGDGRRLFIDDRVLQEDWVQLRLRLTSTAQPAIDSLDHSHVVELIVFAEKSPEQPEQAAQPMTIISQETLPLRLQLQDRRLELVKTMDGLHWPVVHQYNSRFSLRGREGRIALIDRFWPSALTFCEPKDSEWDSDSLSEAFLHGFASPVLEWKPNQYASEKLFPSQLNFWQYPCRTEQDAFERHQRLPAPYRDRTGVHVYLGMPWATWIDKKTFPEQLLGAVHSRLEAVRELLGQPLQVHSVCQHIRWKEHTHRFEQAGVNHLWIAHKEKGWDQELGLSLQSWPLYAVNILDPERRDGLELLPVQEKTIFASFKGAHMKHYPTDIRKQLTTLAPLEGYEVEVTDLWHFNKVVYNFQIANKQSDKDAVEKESIKNYNQLLSQSLFSLCPAGSGPNTLRLWESLGIGSIPVVLSDRYEFPSLERMGLPGMDWGQAVMEHAEGALPQLDARLRATSSVQRQAMQDLGQRFFKASRTLTCFG
;
A
#
# COMPACT_ATOMS: atom_id res chain seq x y z
N MET A 1 -44.62 23.08 2.15
CA MET A 1 -43.44 22.33 2.59
C MET A 1 -43.91 21.03 3.20
N MET A 2 -43.24 19.92 2.90
CA MET A 2 -43.43 18.66 3.61
C MET A 2 -42.76 18.72 4.98
N ARG A 3 -43.38 18.07 5.98
CA ARG A 3 -42.85 17.97 7.35
C ARG A 3 -41.60 17.10 7.37
N LYS A 4 -40.50 17.58 7.94
CA LYS A 4 -39.22 16.86 8.04
C LYS A 4 -39.21 16.06 9.34
N VAL A 5 -39.35 14.74 9.21
CA VAL A 5 -39.48 13.80 10.32
C VAL A 5 -38.21 12.95 10.41
N LEU A 6 -37.42 13.13 11.47
CA LEU A 6 -36.26 12.30 11.73
C LEU A 6 -36.66 10.98 12.40
N TYR A 7 -36.11 9.88 11.94
CA TYR A 7 -36.23 8.54 12.51
C TYR A 7 -34.86 8.07 12.96
N THR A 8 -34.75 7.70 14.22
CA THR A 8 -33.53 7.13 14.79
C THR A 8 -33.89 6.14 15.90
N GLN A 9 -32.95 5.27 16.24
CA GLN A 9 -33.09 4.35 17.37
C GLN A 9 -32.19 4.80 18.52
N TYR A 10 -32.73 4.77 19.74
CA TYR A 10 -32.00 5.09 20.97
C TYR A 10 -32.07 3.89 21.92
N TYR A 11 -30.90 3.48 22.38
CA TYR A 11 -30.67 2.23 23.12
C TYR A 11 -29.58 2.44 24.16
N ARG A 12 -29.48 1.53 25.13
CA ARG A 12 -28.41 1.55 26.12
C ARG A 12 -27.10 1.02 25.52
N ALA A 13 -26.08 1.87 25.44
CA ALA A 13 -24.74 1.44 25.03
C ALA A 13 -24.04 0.62 26.13
N LYS A 14 -23.13 -0.27 25.72
CA LYS A 14 -22.34 -1.11 26.64
C LYS A 14 -21.29 -0.34 27.45
N THR A 15 -20.87 0.84 26.98
CA THR A 15 -19.85 1.68 27.64
C THR A 15 -20.38 3.10 27.87
N PRO A 16 -19.97 3.78 28.95
CA PRO A 16 -20.36 5.17 29.20
C PRO A 16 -19.94 6.12 28.09
N ASP A 17 -18.76 5.92 27.50
CA ASP A 17 -18.26 6.79 26.43
C ASP A 17 -19.10 6.67 25.16
N ARG A 18 -19.50 5.44 24.78
CA ARG A 18 -20.41 5.22 23.66
C ARG A 18 -21.82 5.74 23.96
N GLN A 19 -22.28 5.66 25.21
CA GLN A 19 -23.53 6.32 25.60
C GLN A 19 -23.42 7.84 25.40
N ALA A 20 -22.33 8.47 25.84
CA ALA A 20 -22.10 9.90 25.67
C ALA A 20 -22.04 10.33 24.19
N GLU A 21 -21.49 9.51 23.28
CA GLU A 21 -21.57 9.73 21.83
C GLU A 21 -23.03 9.73 21.33
N LEU A 22 -23.82 8.70 21.67
CA LEU A 22 -25.23 8.59 21.27
C LEU A 22 -26.09 9.73 21.85
N ASP A 23 -25.89 10.05 23.13
CA ASP A 23 -26.53 11.17 23.82
C ASP A 23 -26.22 12.51 23.15
N HIS A 24 -24.97 12.70 22.69
CA HIS A 24 -24.56 13.90 21.97
C HIS A 24 -25.24 14.01 20.61
N CYS A 25 -25.21 12.94 19.81
CA CYS A 25 -25.87 12.89 18.50
C CYS A 25 -27.37 13.16 18.60
N LEU A 26 -28.06 12.44 19.49
CA LEU A 26 -29.50 12.63 19.70
C LEU A 26 -29.82 14.03 20.24
N ARG A 27 -29.07 14.55 21.23
CA ARG A 27 -29.25 15.93 21.73
C ARG A 27 -29.06 16.98 20.64
N SER A 28 -28.09 16.81 19.76
CA SER A 28 -27.87 17.70 18.60
C SER A 28 -29.08 17.69 17.66
N ASN A 29 -29.55 16.49 17.31
CA ASN A 29 -30.72 16.31 16.44
C ASN A 29 -32.02 16.87 17.07
N LEU A 30 -32.25 16.69 18.37
CA LEU A 30 -33.39 17.25 19.11
C LEU A 30 -33.39 18.80 19.16
N GLN A 31 -32.28 19.45 18.80
CA GLN A 31 -32.14 20.90 18.71
C GLN A 31 -32.05 21.40 17.26
N HIS A 32 -32.05 20.50 16.26
CA HIS A 32 -31.83 20.85 14.87
C HIS A 32 -32.97 21.74 14.33
N PRO A 33 -32.67 22.91 13.74
CA PRO A 33 -33.68 23.91 13.41
C PRO A 33 -34.59 23.53 12.24
N GLN A 34 -34.21 22.54 11.41
CA GLN A 34 -34.96 22.11 10.22
C GLN A 34 -35.83 20.87 10.45
N LEU A 35 -35.89 20.31 11.66
CA LEU A 35 -36.74 19.16 11.95
C LEU A 35 -38.07 19.59 12.56
N ASP A 36 -39.16 19.13 11.96
CA ASP A 36 -40.53 19.39 12.42
C ASP A 36 -40.99 18.36 13.46
N MET A 37 -40.39 17.16 13.47
CA MET A 37 -40.67 16.09 14.41
C MET A 37 -39.50 15.11 14.48
N VAL A 38 -39.30 14.47 15.64
CA VAL A 38 -38.39 13.32 15.78
C VAL A 38 -39.18 12.10 16.27
N VAL A 39 -39.11 10.99 15.54
CA VAL A 39 -39.57 9.68 15.96
C VAL A 39 -38.35 8.92 16.48
N VAL A 40 -38.34 8.64 17.78
CA VAL A 40 -37.29 7.85 18.41
C VAL A 40 -37.87 6.47 18.72
N LEU A 41 -37.30 5.44 18.10
CA LEU A 41 -37.52 4.06 18.57
C LEU A 41 -36.67 3.90 19.83
N HIS A 42 -37.34 3.85 20.96
CA HIS A 42 -36.77 3.80 22.30
C HIS A 42 -36.76 2.33 22.73
N GLU A 43 -35.57 1.74 22.87
CA GLU A 43 -35.48 0.38 23.41
C GLU A 43 -35.88 0.39 24.90
N PRO A 44 -36.59 -0.62 25.43
CA PRO A 44 -37.15 -0.58 26.79
C PRO A 44 -36.15 -0.40 27.93
N ASP A 45 -34.85 -0.59 27.69
CA ASP A 45 -33.79 -0.34 28.66
C ASP A 45 -33.03 0.98 28.43
N ALA A 46 -33.34 1.73 27.36
CA ALA A 46 -32.69 2.98 27.01
C ALA A 46 -32.90 4.04 28.10
N PRO A 47 -31.93 4.97 28.30
CA PRO A 47 -32.11 6.07 29.25
C PRO A 47 -33.16 7.08 28.77
N ASP A 48 -33.50 8.04 29.63
CA ASP A 48 -34.31 9.20 29.22
C ASP A 48 -33.66 9.98 28.06
N LEU A 49 -34.46 10.76 27.33
CA LEU A 49 -33.97 11.60 26.25
C LEU A 49 -32.91 12.60 26.75
N PRO A 50 -31.82 12.84 26.01
CA PRO A 50 -30.62 13.52 26.49
C PRO A 50 -30.74 15.05 26.58
N GLY A 51 -31.94 15.59 26.80
CA GLY A 51 -32.22 17.02 26.92
C GLY A 51 -33.61 17.39 26.40
N PRO A 52 -34.01 18.67 26.49
CA PRO A 52 -35.24 19.16 25.86
C PRO A 52 -35.15 19.04 24.33
N ALA A 53 -36.30 18.93 23.68
CA ALA A 53 -36.43 19.00 22.23
C ALA A 53 -37.02 20.34 21.80
N ARG A 54 -36.60 20.84 20.63
CA ARG A 54 -37.16 22.05 20.01
C ARG A 54 -38.48 21.78 19.28
N MET A 55 -38.71 20.52 18.90
CA MET A 55 -39.86 20.02 18.15
C MET A 55 -40.54 18.87 18.90
N PRO A 56 -41.78 18.48 18.53
CA PRO A 56 -42.42 17.28 19.06
C PRO A 56 -41.54 16.03 18.88
N VAL A 57 -41.46 15.22 19.94
CA VAL A 57 -40.81 13.91 19.91
C VAL A 57 -41.86 12.82 20.11
N GLN A 58 -41.97 11.90 19.16
CA GLN A 58 -42.74 10.69 19.30
C GLN A 58 -41.81 9.57 19.76
N LEU A 59 -42.01 9.10 20.99
CA LEU A 59 -41.38 7.88 21.47
C LEU A 59 -42.21 6.68 21.03
N LEU A 60 -41.55 5.71 20.41
CA LEU A 60 -42.11 4.39 20.10
C LEU A 60 -41.28 3.36 20.87
N GLU A 61 -41.88 2.67 21.84
CA GLU A 61 -41.22 1.56 22.52
C GLU A 61 -41.14 0.36 21.55
N ASP A 62 -39.91 0.01 21.14
CA ASP A 62 -39.64 -1.20 20.37
C ASP A 62 -38.28 -1.78 20.78
N ALA A 63 -38.28 -3.06 21.15
CA ALA A 63 -37.06 -3.79 21.50
C ALA A 63 -36.31 -4.34 20.27
N ASN A 64 -36.89 -4.21 19.07
CA ASN A 64 -36.28 -4.69 17.83
C ASN A 64 -35.46 -3.58 17.16
N ARG A 65 -34.32 -3.97 16.59
CA ARG A 65 -33.45 -3.04 15.85
C ARG A 65 -34.15 -2.50 14.61
N LEU A 66 -34.15 -1.17 14.46
CA LEU A 66 -34.81 -0.47 13.36
C LEU A 66 -34.34 -1.01 11.99
N THR A 67 -35.30 -1.39 11.12
CA THR A 67 -35.05 -1.83 9.74
C THR A 67 -35.50 -0.76 8.74
N TYR A 68 -34.89 -0.73 7.55
CA TYR A 68 -35.32 0.17 6.48
C TYR A 68 -36.81 -0.05 6.11
N ALA A 69 -37.29 -1.30 6.17
CA ALA A 69 -38.69 -1.62 5.97
C ALA A 69 -39.61 -1.04 7.05
N SER A 70 -39.26 -1.14 8.33
CA SER A 70 -40.04 -0.51 9.42
C SER A 70 -40.08 1.02 9.31
N TRP A 71 -38.94 1.66 9.01
CA TRP A 71 -38.87 3.09 8.68
C TRP A 71 -39.83 3.48 7.55
N MET A 72 -39.76 2.77 6.42
CA MET A 72 -40.63 3.04 5.27
C MET A 72 -42.12 2.78 5.55
N ARG A 73 -42.46 1.85 6.47
CA ARG A 73 -43.84 1.67 6.94
C ARG A 73 -44.31 2.88 7.75
N MET A 74 -43.55 3.29 8.78
CA MET A 74 -43.90 4.47 9.59
C MET A 74 -44.00 5.76 8.77
N LEU A 75 -43.15 5.93 7.76
CA LEU A 75 -43.18 7.08 6.87
C LEU A 75 -44.47 7.15 6.02
N LYS A 76 -45.05 6.01 5.60
CA LYS A 76 -46.34 6.01 4.89
C LYS A 76 -47.49 6.54 5.75
N ASP A 77 -47.42 6.32 7.07
CA ASP A 77 -48.43 6.77 8.03
C ASP A 77 -48.27 8.28 8.38
N GLN A 78 -47.23 8.94 7.86
CA GLN A 78 -47.01 10.39 7.98
C GLN A 78 -47.34 11.11 6.66
N PRO A 79 -48.59 11.56 6.44
CA PRO A 79 -48.94 12.29 5.23
C PRO A 79 -48.15 13.61 5.12
N ASP A 80 -47.84 13.99 3.88
CA ASP A 80 -47.09 15.20 3.50
C ASP A 80 -45.77 15.36 4.28
N ALA A 81 -44.98 14.29 4.35
CA ALA A 81 -43.74 14.25 5.12
C ALA A 81 -42.53 13.76 4.29
N ILE A 82 -41.35 14.25 4.68
CA ILE A 82 -40.06 13.65 4.34
C ILE A 82 -39.58 12.93 5.58
N GLY A 83 -39.42 11.61 5.46
CA GLY A 83 -38.76 10.81 6.47
C GLY A 83 -37.26 10.84 6.25
N ILE A 84 -36.50 11.15 7.30
CA ILE A 84 -35.04 11.11 7.34
C ILE A 84 -34.66 9.99 8.30
N LEU A 85 -33.86 9.03 7.87
CA LEU A 85 -33.37 7.92 8.68
C LEU A 85 -31.87 8.08 8.91
N ILE A 86 -31.41 7.94 10.16
CA ILE A 86 -29.98 8.01 10.52
C ILE A 86 -29.53 6.79 11.32
N ASN A 87 -28.25 6.47 11.25
CA ASN A 87 -27.59 5.67 12.28
C ASN A 87 -27.53 6.47 13.61
N SER A 88 -27.58 5.79 14.77
CA SER A 88 -27.71 6.46 16.07
C SER A 88 -26.51 7.32 16.50
N ASP A 89 -25.34 7.15 15.86
CA ASP A 89 -24.11 7.93 16.10
C ASP A 89 -23.88 9.04 15.07
N ILE A 90 -24.97 9.49 14.45
CA ILE A 90 -25.00 10.56 13.45
C ILE A 90 -25.76 11.79 13.97
N ALA A 91 -25.20 12.97 13.71
CA ALA A 91 -25.88 14.25 13.88
C ALA A 91 -26.12 14.92 12.52
N LEU A 92 -27.28 15.52 12.30
CA LEU A 92 -27.57 16.31 11.11
C LEU A 92 -26.76 17.63 11.13
N GLY A 93 -26.06 17.93 10.04
CA GLY A 93 -25.29 19.17 9.88
C GLY A 93 -26.09 20.27 9.18
N GLN A 94 -25.42 21.06 8.34
CA GLN A 94 -26.04 22.14 7.57
C GLN A 94 -26.75 21.64 6.29
N GLY A 95 -27.58 22.50 5.68
CA GLY A 95 -28.19 22.29 4.36
C GLY A 95 -29.47 21.45 4.30
N TRP A 96 -30.00 20.97 5.44
CA TRP A 96 -31.23 20.16 5.49
C TRP A 96 -32.51 20.91 5.08
N ASP A 97 -32.47 22.23 4.93
CA ASP A 97 -33.50 23.03 4.28
C ASP A 97 -33.65 22.70 2.78
N HIS A 98 -32.61 22.20 2.12
CA HIS A 98 -32.62 21.82 0.70
C HIS A 98 -33.24 20.43 0.44
N ILE A 99 -33.64 19.67 1.46
CA ILE A 99 -34.05 18.26 1.28
C ILE A 99 -35.31 18.08 0.42
N GLU A 100 -36.25 19.03 0.45
CA GLU A 100 -37.44 19.03 -0.42
C GLU A 100 -37.08 19.22 -1.89
N THR A 101 -36.05 20.02 -2.17
CA THR A 101 -35.51 20.24 -3.52
C THR A 101 -34.83 18.98 -4.05
N VAL A 102 -34.10 18.25 -3.19
CA VAL A 102 -33.50 16.96 -3.57
C VAL A 102 -34.56 15.90 -3.87
N LEU A 103 -35.62 15.86 -3.04
CA LEU A 103 -36.74 14.95 -3.19
C LEU A 103 -37.85 15.53 -4.09
N ASP A 104 -37.46 16.10 -5.23
CA ASP A 104 -38.34 16.70 -6.24
C ASP A 104 -39.52 15.79 -6.67
N THR A 105 -39.28 14.49 -6.72
CA THR A 105 -40.18 13.44 -7.20
C THR A 105 -40.43 12.38 -6.12
N PRO A 106 -41.61 11.73 -6.07
CA PRO A 106 -41.86 10.59 -5.17
C PRO A 106 -40.81 9.47 -5.33
N GLU A 107 -40.31 9.27 -6.54
CA GLU A 107 -39.29 8.27 -6.87
C GLU A 107 -37.90 8.62 -6.33
N SER A 108 -37.64 9.86 -5.91
CA SER A 108 -36.32 10.25 -5.42
C SER A 108 -36.03 9.72 -4.02
N VAL A 109 -34.78 9.31 -3.79
CA VAL A 109 -34.29 8.83 -2.50
C VAL A 109 -32.88 9.33 -2.21
N VAL A 110 -32.66 9.81 -1.00
CA VAL A 110 -31.33 10.19 -0.53
C VAL A 110 -30.62 8.99 0.11
N THR A 111 -29.34 8.81 -0.23
CA THR A 111 -28.38 7.92 0.43
C THR A 111 -27.08 8.72 0.65
N LEU A 112 -26.95 9.36 1.81
CA LEU A 112 -26.04 10.48 2.03
C LEU A 112 -24.69 10.07 2.64
N SER A 113 -23.59 10.48 2.02
CA SER A 113 -22.24 10.24 2.53
C SER A 113 -21.92 11.06 3.78
N ARG A 114 -21.32 10.42 4.79
CA ARG A 114 -20.95 11.09 6.05
C ARG A 114 -19.66 11.91 6.02
N TYR A 115 -19.62 12.90 6.90
CA TYR A 115 -18.43 13.64 7.31
C TYR A 115 -17.86 13.00 8.58
N ASN A 116 -16.54 12.84 8.63
CA ASN A 116 -15.81 12.31 9.79
C ASN A 116 -15.21 13.48 10.60
N PRO A 117 -15.04 13.33 11.92
CA PRO A 117 -14.42 14.35 12.76
C PRO A 117 -12.91 14.39 12.50
N ASP A 118 -12.30 15.58 12.54
CA ASP A 118 -10.85 15.73 12.37
C ASP A 118 -10.13 15.52 13.72
N PRO A 119 -9.15 14.59 13.84
CA PRO A 119 -8.48 14.29 15.11
C PRO A 119 -7.72 15.45 15.75
N LEU A 120 -7.52 16.57 15.03
CA LEU A 120 -6.85 17.77 15.51
C LEU A 120 -7.84 18.90 15.87
N GLY A 121 -9.14 18.60 15.96
CA GLY A 121 -10.18 19.56 16.35
C GLY A 121 -10.56 20.57 15.26
N ARG A 122 -10.25 20.26 13.99
CA ARG A 122 -10.63 21.09 12.83
C ARG A 122 -12.06 20.76 12.37
N PRO A 123 -12.69 21.58 11.50
CA PRO A 123 -14.00 21.25 10.94
C PRO A 123 -14.04 19.85 10.34
N ALA A 124 -15.18 19.16 10.51
CA ALA A 124 -15.40 17.83 10.00
C ALA A 124 -15.20 17.79 8.47
N ARG A 125 -14.69 16.67 7.95
CA ARG A 125 -14.39 16.51 6.52
C ARG A 125 -15.19 15.35 5.94
N LEU A 126 -15.74 15.56 4.74
CA LEU A 126 -16.35 14.49 3.96
C LEU A 126 -15.40 13.28 3.86
N ASN A 127 -15.94 12.08 3.97
CA ASN A 127 -15.14 10.86 3.94
C ASN A 127 -14.26 10.78 2.67
N ARG A 128 -13.02 10.28 2.80
CA ARG A 128 -12.07 10.11 1.68
C ARG A 128 -12.64 9.25 0.55
N PHE A 129 -13.52 8.31 0.87
CA PHE A 129 -14.25 7.47 -0.09
C PHE A 129 -15.75 7.66 0.15
N PRO A 130 -16.34 8.82 -0.23
CA PRO A 130 -17.69 9.16 0.18
C PRO A 130 -18.71 8.14 -0.32
N HIS A 131 -18.49 7.64 -1.54
CA HIS A 131 -19.31 6.64 -2.20
C HIS A 131 -19.42 5.28 -1.48
N TRP A 132 -18.58 5.00 -0.47
CA TRP A 132 -18.64 3.76 0.32
C TRP A 132 -19.27 3.92 1.72
N THR A 133 -19.67 5.13 2.12
CA THR A 133 -20.00 5.42 3.53
C THR A 133 -21.26 6.26 3.69
N GLN A 134 -22.42 5.66 3.44
CA GLN A 134 -23.73 6.26 3.65
C GLN A 134 -24.28 5.86 5.02
N ASP A 135 -24.64 6.87 5.83
CA ASP A 135 -25.15 6.68 7.20
C ASP A 135 -26.46 7.45 7.45
N THR A 136 -27.04 8.01 6.38
CA THR A 136 -28.28 8.78 6.42
C THR A 136 -29.06 8.60 5.12
N TRP A 137 -30.38 8.47 5.23
CA TRP A 137 -31.29 8.24 4.11
C TRP A 137 -32.50 9.16 4.21
N ALA A 138 -33.12 9.51 3.08
CA ALA A 138 -34.39 10.24 3.12
C ALA A 138 -35.32 9.88 1.96
N LEU A 139 -36.62 9.84 2.25
CA LEU A 139 -37.72 9.49 1.35
C LEU A 139 -38.93 10.40 1.61
N ARG A 140 -39.81 10.55 0.63
CA ARG A 140 -41.14 11.15 0.83
C ARG A 140 -42.15 10.11 1.26
N SER A 141 -43.20 10.56 1.95
CA SER A 141 -44.34 9.74 2.36
C SER A 141 -45.15 9.17 1.20
N ASP A 142 -45.11 9.84 0.03
CA ASP A 142 -45.76 9.42 -1.20
C ASP A 142 -44.88 8.56 -2.14
N ALA A 143 -43.66 8.20 -1.71
CA ALA A 143 -42.74 7.42 -2.51
C ALA A 143 -43.29 6.03 -2.89
N PRO A 144 -43.01 5.51 -4.11
CA PRO A 144 -43.54 4.25 -4.59
C PRO A 144 -42.85 3.06 -3.90
N ILE A 145 -43.37 2.71 -2.73
CA ILE A 145 -42.87 1.66 -1.85
C ILE A 145 -43.82 0.45 -1.91
N PRO A 146 -43.70 -0.47 -2.89
CA PRO A 146 -44.51 -1.67 -2.94
C PRO A 146 -44.13 -2.64 -1.80
N ASN A 147 -45.02 -3.59 -1.47
CA ASN A 147 -44.76 -4.58 -0.42
C ASN A 147 -43.54 -5.46 -0.71
N SER A 148 -43.18 -5.66 -1.98
CA SER A 148 -41.96 -6.34 -2.41
C SER A 148 -40.69 -5.56 -2.07
N LEU A 149 -40.70 -4.22 -2.18
CA LEU A 149 -39.60 -3.35 -1.72
C LEU A 149 -39.45 -3.47 -0.20
N LEU A 150 -40.55 -3.38 0.55
CA LEU A 150 -40.54 -3.57 2.01
C LEU A 150 -39.95 -4.93 2.41
N TYR A 151 -40.28 -6.00 1.70
CA TYR A 151 -39.70 -7.33 1.93
C TYR A 151 -38.19 -7.36 1.62
N ALA A 152 -37.75 -6.74 0.52
CA ALA A 152 -36.33 -6.69 0.15
C ALA A 152 -35.48 -5.79 1.06
N ALA A 153 -36.12 -4.85 1.76
CA ALA A 153 -35.49 -3.89 2.68
C ALA A 153 -35.61 -4.27 4.17
N ASP A 154 -36.11 -5.46 4.50
CA ASP A 154 -36.31 -5.89 5.89
C ASP A 154 -35.02 -6.42 6.53
N PHE A 155 -34.04 -5.52 6.68
CA PHE A 155 -32.77 -5.76 7.36
C PHE A 155 -32.38 -4.55 8.23
N PRO A 156 -31.68 -4.76 9.36
CA PRO A 156 -31.41 -3.71 10.33
C PRO A 156 -30.38 -2.68 9.85
N ILE A 157 -30.55 -1.43 10.31
CA ILE A 157 -29.60 -0.34 10.07
C ILE A 157 -28.30 -0.54 10.85
N GLY A 158 -27.20 0.03 10.36
CA GLY A 158 -25.87 -0.07 10.96
C GLY A 158 -25.24 -1.48 10.94
N PHE A 159 -25.87 -2.46 10.28
CA PHE A 159 -25.30 -3.79 10.06
C PHE A 159 -24.25 -3.74 8.92
N PRO A 160 -23.16 -4.54 8.93
CA PRO A 160 -22.09 -4.36 7.95
C PRO A 160 -22.55 -4.56 6.49
N GLY A 161 -22.33 -3.55 5.65
CA GLY A 161 -22.75 -3.51 4.25
C GLY A 161 -24.22 -3.15 4.01
N CYS A 162 -25.00 -2.80 5.05
CA CYS A 162 -26.41 -2.43 4.89
C CYS A 162 -26.62 -1.17 4.04
N ASP A 163 -25.67 -0.25 4.10
CA ASP A 163 -25.61 1.03 3.38
C ASP A 163 -25.63 0.86 1.86
N ASN A 164 -24.68 0.08 1.34
CA ASN A 164 -24.54 -0.21 -0.08
C ASN A 164 -25.59 -1.24 -0.53
N ARG A 165 -26.07 -2.09 0.38
CA ARG A 165 -27.17 -3.03 0.11
C ARG A 165 -28.51 -2.30 -0.08
N ILE A 166 -28.86 -1.33 0.77
CA ILE A 166 -30.13 -0.60 0.63
C ILE A 166 -30.11 0.27 -0.64
N ALA A 167 -28.99 0.92 -0.98
CA ALA A 167 -28.86 1.67 -2.22
C ALA A 167 -29.15 0.81 -3.47
N TYR A 168 -28.64 -0.43 -3.51
CA TYR A 168 -28.98 -1.39 -4.56
C TYR A 168 -30.45 -1.77 -4.58
N VAL A 169 -31.05 -2.07 -3.41
CA VAL A 169 -32.47 -2.41 -3.31
C VAL A 169 -33.34 -1.27 -3.84
N LEU A 170 -33.16 -0.04 -3.33
CA LEU A 170 -33.94 1.13 -3.73
C LEU A 170 -33.89 1.34 -5.27
N TRP A 171 -32.69 1.34 -5.85
CA TRP A 171 -32.49 1.44 -7.29
C TRP A 171 -33.18 0.30 -8.07
N SER A 172 -33.09 -0.94 -7.59
CA SER A 172 -33.70 -2.11 -8.27
C SER A 172 -35.24 -2.08 -8.30
N TYR A 173 -35.86 -1.27 -7.43
CA TYR A 173 -37.30 -0.99 -7.42
C TYR A 173 -37.69 0.29 -8.17
N GLY A 174 -36.75 0.91 -8.90
CA GLY A 174 -37.01 2.08 -9.74
C GLY A 174 -36.85 3.43 -9.03
N LEU A 175 -36.39 3.47 -7.78
CA LEU A 175 -36.13 4.73 -7.09
C LEU A 175 -34.84 5.39 -7.62
N THR A 176 -34.89 6.72 -7.72
CA THR A 176 -33.80 7.57 -8.20
C THR A 176 -32.91 7.93 -7.01
N VAL A 177 -31.83 7.17 -6.85
CA VAL A 177 -30.85 7.36 -5.75
C VAL A 177 -30.04 8.63 -5.97
N LYS A 178 -29.93 9.47 -4.94
CA LYS A 178 -29.20 10.74 -4.91
C LYS A 178 -28.30 10.82 -3.67
N ASN A 179 -27.12 11.43 -3.79
CA ASN A 179 -26.16 11.65 -2.71
C ASN A 179 -25.66 13.10 -2.71
N PRO A 180 -26.47 14.06 -2.22
CA PRO A 180 -26.16 15.49 -2.23
C PRO A 180 -25.20 15.88 -1.10
N CYS A 181 -24.17 15.09 -0.80
CA CYS A 181 -23.29 15.32 0.35
C CYS A 181 -22.39 16.56 0.23
N HIS A 182 -22.44 17.29 -0.89
CA HIS A 182 -21.83 18.62 -1.03
C HIS A 182 -22.76 19.76 -0.59
N HIS A 183 -24.05 19.47 -0.42
CA HIS A 183 -25.12 20.43 -0.11
C HIS A 183 -25.80 20.14 1.23
N ILE A 184 -25.82 18.88 1.65
CA ILE A 184 -26.47 18.41 2.88
C ILE A 184 -25.44 17.64 3.69
N GLU A 185 -25.17 18.10 4.91
CA GLU A 185 -24.17 17.49 5.79
C GLU A 185 -24.79 16.47 6.76
N THR A 186 -24.07 15.38 6.97
CA THR A 186 -24.36 14.42 8.03
C THR A 186 -23.06 14.03 8.73
N LEU A 187 -23.01 14.20 10.05
CA LEU A 187 -21.80 14.23 10.86
C LEU A 187 -21.69 12.98 11.73
N HIS A 188 -20.56 12.27 11.67
CA HIS A 188 -20.27 11.13 12.54
C HIS A 188 -19.44 11.59 13.74
N HIS A 189 -19.83 11.20 14.95
CA HIS A 189 -19.16 11.62 16.18
C HIS A 189 -18.14 10.62 16.74
N GLN A 190 -18.01 9.44 16.12
CA GLN A 190 -17.18 8.36 16.66
C GLN A 190 -15.68 8.67 16.61
N ALA A 191 -15.02 8.69 17.77
CA ALA A 191 -13.57 8.80 17.89
C ALA A 191 -12.86 7.44 18.04
N GLU A 192 -13.54 6.43 18.61
CA GLU A 192 -12.96 5.11 18.84
C GLU A 192 -13.15 4.12 17.69
N THR A 193 -12.13 3.30 17.43
CA THR A 193 -12.13 2.31 16.32
C THR A 193 -12.71 0.94 16.69
N ARG A 194 -13.12 0.73 17.94
CA ARG A 194 -13.61 -0.56 18.44
C ARG A 194 -15.05 -0.79 17.97
N ARG A 195 -15.29 -1.91 17.28
CA ARG A 195 -16.61 -2.33 16.80
C ARG A 195 -16.96 -3.69 17.39
N ASP A 196 -18.23 -3.86 17.74
CA ASP A 196 -18.76 -5.03 18.45
C ASP A 196 -19.11 -6.23 17.55
N TYR A 197 -18.68 -6.21 16.28
CA TYR A 197 -18.92 -7.28 15.30
C TYR A 197 -17.63 -7.65 14.55
N ASP A 198 -17.49 -8.92 14.16
CA ASP A 198 -16.44 -9.36 13.26
C ASP A 198 -16.84 -9.03 11.80
N LYS A 199 -15.99 -8.22 11.15
CA LYS A 199 -16.19 -7.72 9.79
C LYS A 199 -16.20 -8.83 8.71
N ASN A 200 -15.69 -10.01 9.05
CA ASN A 200 -15.58 -11.16 8.16
C ASN A 200 -16.70 -12.20 8.38
N SER A 201 -17.26 -12.30 9.60
CA SER A 201 -18.34 -13.23 9.93
C SER A 201 -19.75 -12.68 9.76
N ASP A 202 -19.97 -11.36 9.82
CA ASP A 202 -21.30 -10.76 9.88
C ASP A 202 -21.43 -9.58 8.90
N ARG A 203 -21.85 -9.88 7.66
CA ARG A 203 -22.07 -8.89 6.58
C ARG A 203 -23.26 -9.30 5.72
N LEU A 204 -23.95 -8.34 5.11
CA LEU A 204 -24.97 -8.61 4.09
C LEU A 204 -24.33 -8.94 2.72
N TYR A 205 -24.78 -10.03 2.11
CA TYR A 205 -24.30 -10.52 0.81
C TYR A 205 -25.38 -10.35 -0.28
N GLY A 206 -24.99 -10.55 -1.55
CA GLY A 206 -25.79 -10.27 -2.73
C GLY A 206 -25.39 -8.96 -3.41
N GLY A 207 -26.28 -8.42 -4.25
CA GLY A 207 -26.08 -7.15 -4.94
C GLY A 207 -25.98 -5.95 -3.97
N THR A 208 -25.02 -5.08 -4.21
CA THR A 208 -24.79 -3.81 -3.52
C THR A 208 -24.42 -2.71 -4.52
N SER A 209 -24.57 -1.44 -4.14
CA SER A 209 -24.24 -0.28 -4.97
C SER A 209 -23.44 0.74 -4.16
N TYR A 210 -22.27 1.15 -4.64
CA TYR A 210 -21.60 2.36 -4.15
C TYR A 210 -22.27 3.59 -4.77
N VAL A 211 -22.48 4.65 -3.99
CA VAL A 211 -23.26 5.82 -4.41
C VAL A 211 -22.42 7.09 -4.50
N HIS A 212 -22.09 7.52 -5.71
CA HIS A 212 -21.24 8.67 -5.94
C HIS A 212 -21.96 10.01 -5.66
N PRO A 213 -21.25 11.04 -5.16
CA PRO A 213 -21.84 12.36 -4.88
C PRO A 213 -22.47 13.05 -6.10
N THR A 214 -23.60 13.73 -5.87
CA THR A 214 -24.29 14.59 -6.85
C THR A 214 -23.79 16.02 -6.76
N LEU A 215 -23.83 16.73 -7.89
CA LEU A 215 -23.38 18.11 -8.04
C LEU A 215 -24.53 19.12 -8.10
N SER A 216 -25.75 18.66 -8.31
CA SER A 216 -26.97 19.44 -8.04
C SER A 216 -27.88 18.67 -7.09
N LEU A 217 -28.84 19.37 -6.52
CA LEU A 217 -29.86 18.78 -5.64
C LEU A 217 -30.74 17.78 -6.42
N HIS A 218 -31.02 18.09 -7.69
CA HIS A 218 -31.96 17.34 -8.52
C HIS A 218 -31.39 16.10 -9.23
N GLU A 219 -30.07 16.05 -9.50
CA GLU A 219 -29.52 15.00 -10.36
C GLU A 219 -29.41 13.63 -9.66
N PRO A 220 -29.58 12.51 -10.40
CA PRO A 220 -29.30 11.17 -9.88
C PRO A 220 -27.81 10.95 -9.62
N SER A 221 -27.50 10.15 -8.61
CA SER A 221 -26.15 9.63 -8.37
C SER A 221 -25.70 8.66 -9.46
N GLU A 222 -24.39 8.70 -9.72
CA GLU A 222 -23.65 7.65 -10.41
C GLU A 222 -23.58 6.44 -9.43
N LEU A 223 -24.08 5.25 -9.84
CA LEU A 223 -24.27 4.05 -9.01
C LEU A 223 -23.42 2.87 -9.48
N GLU A 224 -22.46 2.44 -8.69
CA GLU A 224 -21.54 1.37 -9.09
C GLU A 224 -21.92 0.04 -8.44
N HIS A 225 -22.38 -0.92 -9.24
CA HIS A 225 -22.97 -2.17 -8.76
C HIS A 225 -21.93 -3.29 -8.59
N THR A 226 -21.96 -3.97 -7.43
CA THR A 226 -21.13 -5.16 -7.16
C THR A 226 -21.97 -6.30 -6.57
N ILE A 227 -21.47 -7.54 -6.64
CA ILE A 227 -22.12 -8.72 -6.03
C ILE A 227 -21.16 -9.36 -5.03
N TRP A 228 -21.59 -9.45 -3.77
CA TRP A 228 -20.82 -10.00 -2.67
C TRP A 228 -21.29 -11.44 -2.40
N THR A 229 -20.36 -12.40 -2.25
CA THR A 229 -20.67 -13.81 -2.01
C THR A 229 -19.82 -14.42 -0.88
N ARG A 230 -20.29 -15.53 -0.30
CA ARG A 230 -19.52 -16.43 0.59
C ARG A 230 -19.00 -17.68 -0.11
N ALA A 231 -19.43 -17.93 -1.34
CA ALA A 231 -18.98 -19.10 -2.09
C ALA A 231 -17.46 -19.00 -2.34
N SER A 232 -16.74 -20.09 -2.07
CA SER A 232 -15.36 -20.29 -2.51
C SER A 232 -15.26 -20.48 -4.02
N ASP A 233 -16.36 -20.94 -4.63
CA ASP A 233 -16.43 -21.21 -6.06
C ASP A 233 -16.61 -19.91 -6.86
N PRO A 234 -15.95 -19.75 -8.01
CA PRO A 234 -16.05 -18.55 -8.83
C PRO A 234 -17.47 -18.36 -9.39
N CYS A 235 -17.91 -17.10 -9.50
CA CYS A 235 -19.23 -16.76 -10.00
C CYS A 235 -19.41 -17.23 -11.47
N PRO A 236 -20.44 -18.04 -11.80
CA PRO A 236 -20.61 -18.62 -13.14
C PRO A 236 -21.13 -17.63 -14.20
N GLY A 237 -21.44 -16.39 -13.82
CA GLY A 237 -22.00 -15.34 -14.67
C GLY A 237 -23.07 -14.53 -13.95
N VAL A 238 -23.49 -13.41 -14.54
CA VAL A 238 -24.52 -12.50 -14.00
C VAL A 238 -25.48 -12.12 -15.12
N LEU A 239 -26.79 -12.28 -14.89
CA LEU A 239 -27.83 -11.87 -15.83
C LEU A 239 -28.62 -10.73 -15.22
N ILE A 240 -28.73 -9.61 -15.96
CA ILE A 240 -29.54 -8.46 -15.59
C ILE A 240 -30.80 -8.46 -16.44
N ASN A 241 -31.94 -8.73 -15.81
CA ASN A 241 -33.23 -8.73 -16.47
C ASN A 241 -33.91 -7.36 -16.27
N GLN A 242 -34.22 -6.65 -17.37
CA GLN A 242 -34.91 -5.36 -17.37
C GLN A 242 -36.28 -5.44 -18.09
N GLN A 243 -36.92 -6.60 -18.08
CA GLN A 243 -38.25 -6.83 -18.66
C GLN A 243 -39.35 -5.91 -18.10
N SER A 244 -39.21 -5.39 -16.88
CA SER A 244 -40.16 -4.46 -16.27
C SER A 244 -40.14 -3.03 -16.85
N VAL A 245 -39.18 -2.71 -17.71
CA VAL A 245 -38.99 -1.38 -18.32
C VAL A 245 -38.79 -1.43 -19.85
N ASP A 246 -39.31 -2.48 -20.50
CA ASP A 246 -39.26 -2.70 -21.96
C ASP A 246 -37.86 -2.68 -22.61
N ARG A 247 -36.79 -2.85 -21.82
CA ARG A 247 -35.40 -2.92 -22.31
C ARG A 247 -34.87 -4.33 -22.57
N GLY A 248 -35.66 -5.36 -22.25
CA GLY A 248 -35.34 -6.76 -22.52
C GLY A 248 -34.46 -7.42 -21.46
N VAL A 249 -33.74 -8.48 -21.86
CA VAL A 249 -32.90 -9.30 -20.99
C VAL A 249 -31.44 -9.18 -21.42
N HIS A 250 -30.54 -8.83 -20.51
CA HIS A 250 -29.11 -8.76 -20.75
C HIS A 250 -28.38 -9.85 -19.97
N GLN A 251 -27.79 -10.81 -20.67
CA GLN A 251 -27.11 -11.96 -20.05
C GLN A 251 -25.59 -11.87 -20.22
N LEU A 252 -24.84 -11.97 -19.11
CA LEU A 252 -23.40 -12.19 -19.13
C LEU A 252 -23.11 -13.63 -18.70
N LEU A 253 -22.89 -14.50 -19.69
CA LEU A 253 -22.32 -15.82 -19.46
C LEU A 253 -20.81 -15.70 -19.30
N ALA A 254 -20.20 -16.45 -18.35
CA ALA A 254 -18.74 -16.50 -18.19
C ALA A 254 -17.96 -17.03 -19.42
N LYS A 255 -18.67 -17.42 -20.48
CA LYS A 255 -18.13 -18.01 -21.72
C LYS A 255 -18.07 -17.00 -22.88
N ASP A 256 -18.77 -15.87 -22.77
CA ASP A 256 -19.07 -14.98 -23.89
C ASP A 256 -18.20 -13.72 -23.81
N VAL A 257 -16.93 -13.89 -24.17
CA VAL A 257 -15.85 -12.89 -23.97
C VAL A 257 -16.22 -11.55 -24.61
N GLY A 258 -16.76 -11.56 -25.83
CA GLY A 258 -17.15 -10.34 -26.56
C GLY A 258 -18.34 -9.60 -25.94
N LEU A 259 -19.33 -10.31 -25.38
CA LEU A 259 -20.46 -9.68 -24.68
C LEU A 259 -20.04 -9.13 -23.31
N ALA A 260 -19.13 -9.82 -22.61
CA ALA A 260 -18.48 -9.31 -21.41
C ALA A 260 -17.57 -8.10 -21.71
N GLU A 261 -16.93 -8.04 -22.87
CA GLU A 261 -16.15 -6.89 -23.32
C GLU A 261 -17.04 -5.72 -23.73
N ILE A 262 -18.12 -5.92 -24.49
CA ILE A 262 -19.10 -4.86 -24.80
C ILE A 262 -19.70 -4.30 -23.51
N PHE A 263 -20.03 -5.15 -22.53
CA PHE A 263 -20.53 -4.68 -21.23
C PHE A 263 -19.46 -3.93 -20.42
N LYS A 264 -18.20 -4.41 -20.41
CA LYS A 264 -17.04 -3.68 -19.86
C LYS A 264 -16.85 -2.34 -20.55
N GLU A 265 -17.01 -2.23 -21.86
CA GLU A 265 -16.84 -0.98 -22.62
C GLU A 265 -18.01 -0.01 -22.39
N HIS A 266 -19.24 -0.51 -22.29
CA HIS A 266 -20.38 0.32 -21.92
C HIS A 266 -20.25 0.84 -20.48
N HIS A 267 -19.76 0.03 -19.54
CA HIS A 267 -19.38 0.45 -18.18
C HIS A 267 -18.23 1.47 -18.18
N LYS A 268 -17.14 1.25 -18.94
CA LYS A 268 -16.08 2.27 -19.17
C LYS A 268 -16.64 3.60 -19.69
N SER A 269 -17.67 3.57 -20.55
CA SER A 269 -18.24 4.78 -21.17
C SER A 269 -19.29 5.53 -20.33
N THR A 270 -19.83 4.89 -19.28
CA THR A 270 -20.90 5.45 -18.43
C THR A 270 -20.41 5.89 -17.04
N GLY A 271 -19.14 5.64 -16.70
CA GLY A 271 -18.53 5.98 -15.40
C GLY A 271 -18.76 4.93 -14.31
N LEU A 272 -19.65 3.96 -14.56
CA LEU A 272 -19.99 2.89 -13.64
C LEU A 272 -19.10 1.68 -13.90
N ALA A 273 -18.02 1.51 -13.14
CA ALA A 273 -17.19 0.31 -13.21
C ALA A 273 -16.29 0.14 -11.98
N TRP A 274 -16.25 -1.08 -11.44
CA TRP A 274 -15.02 -1.61 -10.84
C TRP A 274 -14.35 -2.62 -11.76
N ALA A 275 -13.05 -2.82 -11.50
CA ALA A 275 -12.16 -3.75 -12.20
C ALA A 275 -11.80 -3.38 -13.67
N ASN A 276 -11.42 -2.11 -13.88
CA ASN A 276 -10.15 -1.75 -14.51
C ASN A 276 -9.84 -0.26 -14.25
N PRO A 277 -8.59 0.13 -13.90
CA PRO A 277 -8.25 1.53 -13.80
C PRO A 277 -8.34 2.19 -15.19
N PRO A 278 -9.08 3.30 -15.35
CA PRO A 278 -8.91 4.16 -16.51
C PRO A 278 -7.50 4.76 -16.47
N LEU A 279 -6.81 4.74 -17.61
CA LEU A 279 -5.49 5.34 -17.82
C LEU A 279 -5.35 6.69 -17.08
N GLY A 280 -4.37 6.78 -16.16
CA GLY A 280 -3.81 8.05 -15.72
C GLY A 280 -4.67 8.98 -14.87
N CYS A 281 -5.85 8.60 -14.36
CA CYS A 281 -6.73 9.52 -13.59
C CYS A 281 -6.20 9.85 -12.16
N HIS A 282 -5.20 10.71 -12.11
CA HIS A 282 -4.45 11.16 -10.92
C HIS A 282 -5.25 12.12 -10.01
N ARG A 283 -6.50 11.82 -9.60
CA ARG A 283 -7.36 12.73 -8.77
C ARG A 283 -6.54 13.38 -7.66
N SER A 284 -6.25 14.67 -7.77
CA SER A 284 -5.35 15.42 -6.90
C SER A 284 -6.01 15.76 -5.56
N ASP A 285 -5.22 16.25 -4.61
CA ASP A 285 -5.70 16.77 -3.32
C ASP A 285 -6.51 18.09 -3.45
N HIS A 286 -6.90 18.46 -4.68
CA HIS A 286 -7.66 19.65 -5.04
C HIS A 286 -8.97 19.31 -5.78
N ALA A 287 -9.60 18.18 -5.45
CA ALA A 287 -11.00 17.96 -5.79
C ALA A 287 -11.87 18.95 -4.98
N SER A 288 -12.28 20.05 -5.61
CA SER A 288 -13.12 21.07 -4.99
C SER A 288 -14.46 21.16 -5.72
N THR A 289 -15.53 21.31 -4.95
CA THR A 289 -16.84 21.72 -5.47
C THR A 289 -16.97 23.23 -5.32
N ARG A 290 -17.33 23.92 -6.39
CA ARG A 290 -17.56 25.38 -6.40
C ARG A 290 -18.97 25.69 -6.87
N PRO A 291 -19.71 26.63 -6.27
CA PRO A 291 -20.97 27.12 -6.82
C PRO A 291 -20.79 27.53 -8.29
N LEU A 292 -21.68 27.09 -9.17
CA LEU A 292 -21.64 27.38 -10.61
C LEU A 292 -21.63 28.89 -10.87
N GLN A 293 -22.34 29.66 -10.04
CA GLN A 293 -22.41 31.11 -10.11
C GLN A 293 -21.03 31.78 -9.92
N GLU A 294 -20.13 31.23 -9.09
CA GLU A 294 -18.76 31.74 -8.98
C GLU A 294 -18.02 31.67 -10.33
N LEU A 295 -18.31 30.66 -11.16
CA LEU A 295 -17.70 30.51 -12.47
C LEU A 295 -18.39 31.36 -13.55
N THR A 296 -19.70 31.63 -13.46
CA THR A 296 -20.41 32.38 -14.52
C THR A 296 -20.42 33.90 -14.33
N THR A 297 -20.32 34.39 -13.09
CA THR A 297 -20.35 35.83 -12.77
C THR A 297 -18.94 36.44 -12.82
N PRO A 298 -18.71 37.63 -13.42
CA PRO A 298 -17.40 38.28 -13.39
C PRO A 298 -16.93 38.56 -11.96
N PRO A 299 -15.64 38.33 -11.62
CA PRO A 299 -14.54 38.01 -12.53
C PRO A 299 -14.34 36.52 -12.82
N GLY A 300 -15.11 35.62 -12.21
CA GLY A 300 -14.90 34.17 -12.24
C GLY A 300 -14.32 33.60 -10.93
N ALA A 301 -14.31 32.28 -10.80
CA ALA A 301 -13.93 31.57 -9.58
C ALA A 301 -12.41 31.47 -9.46
N VAL A 302 -11.84 31.97 -8.37
CA VAL A 302 -10.40 31.88 -8.09
C VAL A 302 -10.07 30.63 -7.28
N LEU A 303 -9.15 29.85 -7.81
CA LEU A 303 -8.46 28.75 -7.15
C LEU A 303 -7.07 29.22 -6.73
N GLU A 304 -6.83 29.23 -5.43
CA GLU A 304 -5.47 29.28 -4.89
C GLU A 304 -4.76 27.96 -5.18
N LEU A 305 -3.58 28.06 -5.79
CA LEU A 305 -2.65 26.95 -5.93
C LEU A 305 -1.62 27.07 -4.79
N GLU A 306 -1.24 25.96 -4.19
CA GLU A 306 -0.36 25.94 -3.01
C GLU A 306 1.11 26.21 -3.38
N GLY A 307 1.41 27.46 -3.74
CA GLY A 307 2.65 27.86 -4.40
C GLY A 307 2.47 27.99 -5.90
N GLU A 308 3.58 28.27 -6.59
CA GLU A 308 3.65 28.65 -8.00
C GLU A 308 3.50 27.42 -8.91
N ARG A 309 2.29 26.85 -9.05
CA ARG A 309 2.12 25.55 -9.69
C ARG A 309 2.02 25.64 -11.22
N ARG A 310 2.81 24.83 -11.93
CA ARG A 310 2.57 24.50 -13.34
C ARG A 310 1.27 23.68 -13.43
N VAL A 311 0.35 24.07 -14.31
CA VAL A 311 -0.97 23.42 -14.43
C VAL A 311 -0.97 22.60 -15.72
N ASN A 312 -1.10 21.28 -15.57
CA ASN A 312 -0.93 20.32 -16.66
C ASN A 312 -2.25 19.70 -17.13
N GLY A 313 -3.35 19.99 -16.44
CA GLY A 313 -4.67 19.56 -16.85
C GLY A 313 -5.74 20.08 -15.91
N LEU A 314 -6.96 20.13 -16.42
CA LEU A 314 -8.14 20.49 -15.65
C LEU A 314 -9.25 19.51 -15.99
N GLN A 315 -9.76 18.79 -15.00
CA GLN A 315 -11.00 18.05 -15.16
C GLN A 315 -12.15 18.85 -14.54
N LEU A 316 -13.21 19.04 -15.32
CA LEU A 316 -14.40 19.77 -14.94
C LEU A 316 -15.63 18.92 -15.26
N ARG A 317 -16.55 18.76 -14.32
CA ARG A 317 -17.87 18.14 -14.54
C ARG A 317 -18.96 19.13 -14.15
N LEU A 318 -19.81 19.49 -15.11
CA LEU A 318 -21.05 20.22 -14.86
C LEU A 318 -22.19 19.26 -14.49
N PRO A 319 -23.14 19.67 -13.65
CA PRO A 319 -24.38 18.92 -13.41
C PRO A 319 -25.18 18.67 -14.69
N ARG A 320 -25.93 17.56 -14.73
CA ARG A 320 -26.76 17.16 -15.90
C ARG A 320 -27.91 18.12 -16.25
N THR A 321 -28.19 19.05 -15.35
CA THR A 321 -29.30 20.00 -15.39
C THR A 321 -28.92 21.36 -15.97
N VAL A 322 -27.63 21.60 -16.24
CA VAL A 322 -27.11 22.90 -16.70
C VAL A 322 -27.31 23.07 -18.22
N PRO A 323 -28.08 24.08 -18.68
CA PRO A 323 -28.50 24.17 -20.08
C PRO A 323 -27.42 24.76 -21.00
N GLY A 324 -27.26 24.14 -22.17
CA GLY A 324 -26.47 24.68 -23.27
C GLY A 324 -24.95 24.48 -23.16
N PRO A 325 -24.21 24.89 -24.19
CA PRO A 325 -22.76 24.90 -24.19
C PRO A 325 -22.20 26.14 -23.49
N PHE A 326 -21.22 25.93 -22.62
CA PHE A 326 -20.38 26.96 -22.03
C PHE A 326 -18.99 26.90 -22.64
N ARG A 327 -18.38 28.07 -22.82
CA ARG A 327 -16.97 28.22 -23.12
C ARG A 327 -16.21 28.43 -21.82
N LEU A 328 -15.18 27.62 -21.57
CA LEU A 328 -14.24 27.91 -20.50
C LEU A 328 -13.26 29.00 -20.95
N GLU A 329 -13.29 30.12 -20.24
CA GLU A 329 -12.24 31.12 -20.14
C GLU A 329 -11.38 30.78 -18.91
N LEU A 330 -10.06 30.83 -19.08
CA LEU A 330 -9.10 30.55 -18.03
C LEU A 330 -8.11 31.71 -17.97
N GLU A 331 -7.92 32.27 -16.78
CA GLU A 331 -6.96 33.33 -16.47
C GLU A 331 -6.06 32.86 -15.32
N GLY A 332 -4.80 33.27 -15.31
CA GLY A 332 -3.79 32.77 -14.39
C GLY A 332 -2.97 33.91 -13.83
N ARG A 333 -2.46 33.73 -12.61
CA ARG A 333 -1.56 34.66 -11.97
C ARG A 333 -0.27 33.98 -11.48
N THR A 334 0.89 34.47 -11.89
CA THR A 334 2.18 33.83 -11.54
C THR A 334 2.64 34.16 -10.12
N HIS A 335 2.33 35.34 -9.59
CA HIS A 335 2.66 35.72 -8.19
C HIS A 335 1.47 36.37 -7.49
N ARG A 336 1.43 36.34 -6.14
CA ARG A 336 0.29 36.82 -5.33
C ARG A 336 -0.05 38.31 -5.47
N GLU A 337 0.87 39.10 -6.02
CA GLU A 337 0.67 40.53 -6.30
C GLU A 337 0.74 40.87 -7.80
N GLY A 338 1.01 39.90 -8.69
CA GLY A 338 1.15 40.13 -10.13
C GLY A 338 -0.17 40.42 -10.86
N ASP A 339 -0.10 40.63 -12.18
CA ASP A 339 -1.30 40.78 -13.02
C ASP A 339 -1.88 39.43 -13.47
N TRP A 340 -3.18 39.44 -13.77
CA TRP A 340 -3.88 38.28 -14.36
C TRP A 340 -3.59 38.20 -15.86
N LYS A 341 -3.07 37.06 -16.31
CA LYS A 341 -2.81 36.74 -17.72
C LYS A 341 -3.93 35.85 -18.28
N PRO A 342 -4.43 36.08 -19.51
CA PRO A 342 -5.34 35.15 -20.17
C PRO A 342 -4.60 33.93 -20.69
N LEU A 343 -5.22 32.75 -20.55
CA LEU A 343 -4.57 31.47 -20.77
C LEU A 343 -5.15 30.79 -22.01
N ALA A 344 -4.30 30.50 -23.00
CA ALA A 344 -4.73 30.12 -24.34
C ALA A 344 -5.12 28.64 -24.43
N VAL A 345 -6.34 28.30 -24.01
CA VAL A 345 -6.94 26.97 -24.23
C VAL A 345 -7.26 26.80 -25.73
N LYS A 346 -6.66 25.79 -26.38
CA LYS A 346 -6.93 25.45 -27.78
C LYS A 346 -8.41 25.13 -28.01
N PRO A 347 -8.92 25.40 -29.23
CA PRO A 347 -10.08 26.26 -29.33
C PRO A 347 -11.36 25.57 -28.89
N THR A 348 -12.08 26.23 -27.98
CA THR A 348 -13.45 25.88 -27.55
C THR A 348 -13.57 24.45 -27.01
N ALA A 349 -12.97 24.22 -25.84
CA ALA A 349 -13.43 23.18 -24.92
C ALA A 349 -14.88 23.49 -24.49
N GLU A 350 -15.83 23.03 -25.31
CA GLU A 350 -17.26 23.26 -25.12
C GLU A 350 -17.76 22.40 -23.94
N VAL A 351 -17.99 23.06 -22.81
CA VAL A 351 -18.45 22.40 -21.59
C VAL A 351 -19.97 22.29 -21.62
N ARG A 352 -20.50 21.08 -21.47
CA ARG A 352 -21.95 20.82 -21.45
C ARG A 352 -22.38 20.29 -20.09
N GLY A 353 -23.59 20.63 -19.67
CA GLY A 353 -24.27 19.96 -18.56
C GLY A 353 -24.79 18.57 -18.95
N ASP A 354 -23.91 17.66 -19.38
CA ASP A 354 -24.27 16.26 -19.67
C ASP A 354 -23.82 15.28 -18.56
N GLY A 355 -23.22 15.81 -17.48
CA GLY A 355 -22.71 15.04 -16.36
C GLY A 355 -21.43 14.26 -16.65
N ARG A 356 -20.81 14.40 -17.82
CA ARG A 356 -19.52 13.78 -18.13
C ARG A 356 -18.38 14.62 -17.53
N ARG A 357 -17.26 13.94 -17.28
CA ARG A 357 -16.01 14.55 -16.85
C ARG A 357 -15.26 15.01 -18.09
N LEU A 358 -15.27 16.31 -18.37
CA LEU A 358 -14.45 16.90 -19.41
C LEU A 358 -13.02 17.02 -18.87
N PHE A 359 -12.07 16.33 -19.49
CA PHE A 359 -10.64 16.51 -19.23
C PHE A 359 -10.08 17.46 -20.29
N ILE A 360 -9.57 18.60 -19.83
CA ILE A 360 -8.87 19.57 -20.66
C ILE A 360 -7.39 19.25 -20.53
N ASP A 361 -6.95 18.36 -21.43
CA ASP A 361 -5.55 18.10 -21.74
C ASP A 361 -5.09 19.11 -22.77
N ASP A 362 -4.69 20.27 -22.29
CA ASP A 362 -3.90 21.19 -23.08
C ASP A 362 -2.79 21.72 -22.17
N ARG A 363 -1.62 21.95 -22.76
CA ARG A 363 -0.48 22.54 -22.04
C ARG A 363 -0.72 24.04 -21.96
N VAL A 364 -1.84 24.40 -21.33
CA VAL A 364 -2.44 25.73 -21.43
C VAL A 364 -1.41 26.78 -21.09
N LEU A 365 -0.45 26.46 -20.20
CA LEU A 365 0.61 27.37 -19.79
C LEU A 365 1.95 26.69 -19.57
N GLN A 366 2.98 27.33 -20.12
CA GLN A 366 4.39 27.04 -19.91
C GLN A 366 5.01 27.89 -18.79
N GLU A 367 4.23 28.80 -18.20
CA GLU A 367 4.58 29.50 -16.95
C GLU A 367 3.91 28.78 -15.76
N ASP A 368 4.15 29.30 -14.56
CA ASP A 368 3.78 28.67 -13.29
C ASP A 368 2.91 29.62 -12.46
N TRP A 369 1.87 29.10 -11.81
CA TRP A 369 0.71 29.88 -11.36
C TRP A 369 0.45 29.69 -9.87
N VAL A 370 0.43 30.77 -9.11
CA VAL A 370 -0.10 30.74 -7.73
C VAL A 370 -1.61 30.75 -7.68
N GLN A 371 -2.29 31.25 -8.73
CA GLN A 371 -3.74 31.33 -8.79
C GLN A 371 -4.25 31.04 -10.21
N LEU A 372 -5.37 30.33 -10.32
CA LEU A 372 -6.17 30.24 -11.53
C LEU A 372 -7.53 30.91 -11.29
N ARG A 373 -8.04 31.61 -12.29
CA ARG A 373 -9.40 32.14 -12.35
C ARG A 373 -10.13 31.48 -13.50
N LEU A 374 -11.19 30.76 -13.17
CA LEU A 374 -12.03 30.05 -14.12
C LEU A 374 -13.30 30.84 -14.35
N ARG A 375 -13.64 31.04 -15.61
CA ARG A 375 -14.90 31.66 -15.99
C ARG A 375 -15.61 30.87 -17.08
N LEU A 376 -16.89 30.62 -16.91
CA LEU A 376 -17.75 29.99 -17.91
C LEU A 376 -18.57 31.10 -18.58
N THR A 377 -18.40 31.28 -19.88
CA THR A 377 -19.16 32.25 -20.68
C THR A 377 -20.04 31.54 -21.70
N SER A 378 -21.21 32.12 -22.01
CA SER A 378 -22.14 31.60 -23.01
C SER A 378 -22.57 32.74 -23.93
N THR A 379 -22.79 32.42 -25.21
CA THR A 379 -23.32 33.39 -26.19
C THR A 379 -24.81 33.64 -26.03
N ALA A 380 -25.51 32.81 -25.24
CA ALA A 380 -26.91 32.98 -24.89
C ALA A 380 -27.05 33.60 -23.50
N GLN A 381 -26.98 34.93 -23.41
CA GLN A 381 -27.15 35.68 -22.16
C GLN A 381 -28.33 35.21 -21.28
N PRO A 382 -29.54 34.94 -21.84
CA PRO A 382 -30.69 34.49 -21.04
C PRO A 382 -30.51 33.14 -20.34
N ALA A 383 -29.55 32.30 -20.78
CA ALA A 383 -29.29 31.00 -20.19
C ALA A 383 -28.43 31.08 -18.91
N ILE A 384 -27.69 32.17 -18.70
CA ILE A 384 -26.88 32.40 -17.48
C ILE A 384 -27.77 32.96 -16.37
N ASP A 385 -28.63 33.93 -16.69
CA ASP A 385 -29.53 34.58 -15.72
C ASP A 385 -30.62 33.63 -15.19
N SER A 386 -30.80 32.46 -15.82
CA SER A 386 -31.71 31.38 -15.39
C SER A 386 -31.03 30.22 -14.64
N LEU A 387 -29.73 30.31 -14.32
CA LEU A 387 -29.02 29.25 -13.59
C LEU A 387 -29.35 29.29 -12.09
N ASP A 388 -29.93 28.19 -11.58
CA ASP A 388 -30.13 27.99 -10.15
C ASP A 388 -28.78 27.92 -9.41
N HIS A 389 -28.67 28.71 -8.34
CA HIS A 389 -27.47 28.88 -7.52
C HIS A 389 -27.10 27.63 -6.70
N SER A 390 -27.99 26.63 -6.59
CA SER A 390 -27.71 25.35 -5.94
C SER A 390 -26.77 24.42 -6.72
N HIS A 391 -26.45 24.73 -7.98
CA HIS A 391 -25.53 23.93 -8.77
C HIS A 391 -24.08 24.12 -8.31
N VAL A 392 -23.36 23.04 -8.01
CA VAL A 392 -21.89 23.07 -7.90
C VAL A 392 -21.23 22.41 -9.11
N VAL A 393 -20.00 22.81 -9.38
CA VAL A 393 -19.11 22.23 -10.39
C VAL A 393 -18.07 21.38 -9.68
N GLU A 394 -17.92 20.11 -10.08
CA GLU A 394 -16.78 19.28 -9.65
C GLU A 394 -15.56 19.70 -10.47
N LEU A 395 -14.54 20.18 -9.77
CA LEU A 395 -13.34 20.70 -10.38
C LEU A 395 -12.10 20.04 -9.77
N ILE A 396 -11.23 19.53 -10.63
CA ILE A 396 -10.01 18.83 -10.26
C ILE A 396 -8.87 19.41 -11.09
N VAL A 397 -8.00 20.17 -10.45
CA VAL A 397 -6.80 20.73 -11.08
C VAL A 397 -5.65 19.74 -10.95
N PHE A 398 -4.98 19.45 -12.06
CA PHE A 398 -3.76 18.65 -12.10
C PHE A 398 -2.59 19.62 -12.21
N ALA A 399 -1.91 19.88 -11.09
CA ALA A 399 -0.86 20.90 -11.01
C ALA A 399 0.35 20.48 -10.17
N GLU A 400 1.51 20.95 -10.59
CA GLU A 400 2.85 20.50 -10.21
C GLU A 400 3.73 21.74 -9.87
N LYS A 401 4.92 21.60 -9.30
CA LYS A 401 5.75 22.74 -8.77
C LYS A 401 6.80 23.22 -9.86
N SER A 402 7.86 24.01 -9.55
CA SER A 402 8.80 24.68 -10.55
C SER A 402 10.35 24.72 -10.26
N PRO A 403 11.29 24.44 -11.22
CA PRO A 403 12.73 24.07 -10.98
C PRO A 403 13.83 25.15 -10.77
N GLU A 404 15.06 24.70 -10.40
CA GLU A 404 16.33 25.48 -10.20
C GLU A 404 17.59 24.61 -10.55
N GLN A 405 18.88 25.08 -10.47
CA GLN A 405 20.10 24.44 -11.07
C GLN A 405 21.44 24.41 -10.21
N PRO A 406 22.44 23.49 -10.46
CA PRO A 406 23.78 23.37 -9.80
C PRO A 406 25.08 23.27 -10.72
N GLU A 407 26.23 22.71 -10.25
CA GLU A 407 27.60 22.70 -10.91
C GLU A 407 28.38 21.33 -10.96
N GLN A 408 29.56 21.27 -11.65
CA GLN A 408 30.17 20.09 -12.37
C GLN A 408 31.47 19.40 -11.84
N ALA A 409 31.90 18.29 -12.49
CA ALA A 409 33.09 17.43 -12.22
C ALA A 409 33.81 16.86 -13.49
N ALA A 410 34.89 16.05 -13.35
CA ALA A 410 35.73 15.47 -14.45
C ALA A 410 35.99 13.93 -14.36
N GLN A 411 36.50 13.27 -15.43
CA GLN A 411 36.39 11.79 -15.70
C GLN A 411 37.66 11.02 -16.19
N PRO A 412 37.59 9.67 -16.25
CA PRO A 412 38.34 8.78 -17.17
C PRO A 412 37.46 7.90 -18.12
N MET A 413 38.12 7.10 -18.97
CA MET A 413 37.61 6.26 -20.09
C MET A 413 37.76 4.74 -19.84
N THR A 414 37.17 3.76 -20.55
CA THR A 414 36.00 3.62 -21.49
C THR A 414 35.74 2.11 -21.71
N ILE A 415 34.54 1.70 -22.19
CA ILE A 415 34.08 0.31 -22.44
C ILE A 415 33.63 0.17 -23.93
N ILE A 416 33.70 -1.03 -24.55
CA ILE A 416 33.24 -1.23 -25.94
C ILE A 416 31.75 -0.90 -26.05
N SER A 417 31.46 0.18 -26.78
CA SER A 417 30.16 0.79 -27.03
C SER A 417 29.07 0.43 -26.03
N GLN A 418 29.26 0.92 -24.80
CA GLN A 418 28.18 1.73 -24.23
C GLN A 418 27.89 2.84 -25.26
N GLU A 419 26.91 2.64 -26.14
CA GLU A 419 26.18 3.80 -26.65
C GLU A 419 25.65 4.50 -25.41
N THR A 420 26.15 5.72 -25.19
CA THR A 420 26.04 6.40 -23.91
C THR A 420 24.58 6.69 -23.63
N LEU A 421 24.00 5.93 -22.69
CA LEU A 421 22.71 6.24 -22.08
C LEU A 421 22.68 7.75 -21.76
N PRO A 422 21.68 8.52 -22.21
CA PRO A 422 21.78 9.99 -22.26
C PRO A 422 22.01 10.66 -20.90
N LEU A 423 21.74 9.97 -19.78
CA LEU A 423 21.75 10.55 -18.45
C LEU A 423 22.80 9.97 -17.49
N ARG A 424 23.57 10.87 -16.87
CA ARG A 424 24.50 10.58 -15.75
C ARG A 424 23.84 10.78 -14.39
N LEU A 425 22.79 10.01 -14.10
CA LEU A 425 22.08 10.04 -12.82
C LEU A 425 22.92 9.44 -11.67
N GLN A 426 23.54 10.28 -10.83
CA GLN A 426 24.25 9.84 -9.61
C GLN A 426 23.43 10.03 -8.33
N LEU A 427 23.05 8.94 -7.66
CA LEU A 427 22.22 8.94 -6.44
C LEU A 427 22.96 9.52 -5.21
N GLN A 428 22.47 10.61 -4.61
CA GLN A 428 23.16 11.27 -3.49
C GLN A 428 22.51 11.16 -2.09
N ASP A 429 21.20 10.92 -1.92
CA ASP A 429 20.59 10.87 -0.56
C ASP A 429 19.33 9.99 -0.44
N ARG A 430 18.95 9.61 0.80
CA ARG A 430 17.87 8.66 1.10
C ARG A 430 16.69 9.23 1.90
N ARG A 431 15.63 9.53 1.14
CA ARG A 431 14.24 9.09 1.35
C ARG A 431 13.45 9.50 2.62
N LEU A 432 14.01 10.00 3.74
CA LEU A 432 13.20 10.41 4.92
C LEU A 432 13.31 11.89 5.28
N GLU A 433 14.52 12.45 5.33
CA GLU A 433 14.70 13.88 5.64
C GLU A 433 14.11 14.77 4.54
N LEU A 434 14.10 14.28 3.29
CA LEU A 434 13.49 14.96 2.17
C LEU A 434 11.96 15.07 2.24
N VAL A 435 11.23 14.05 2.73
CA VAL A 435 9.76 14.18 2.87
C VAL A 435 9.41 15.27 3.89
N LYS A 436 10.23 15.43 4.95
CA LYS A 436 10.06 16.48 5.96
C LYS A 436 10.59 17.86 5.53
N THR A 437 11.44 17.95 4.51
CA THR A 437 11.94 19.24 3.96
C THR A 437 11.26 19.62 2.64
N MET A 438 10.48 18.72 2.02
CA MET A 438 9.49 19.05 0.99
C MET A 438 8.33 19.88 1.56
N ASP A 439 8.00 19.70 2.84
CA ASP A 439 7.12 20.57 3.63
C ASP A 439 7.79 21.94 3.86
N GLY A 440 7.70 22.81 2.84
CA GLY A 440 8.22 24.17 2.85
C GLY A 440 8.88 24.61 1.54
N LEU A 441 9.21 23.67 0.63
CA LEU A 441 10.02 23.95 -0.57
C LEU A 441 9.35 23.46 -1.88
N HIS A 442 9.69 24.10 -2.99
CA HIS A 442 8.90 24.09 -4.22
C HIS A 442 9.34 23.02 -5.25
N TRP A 443 9.10 21.73 -4.95
CA TRP A 443 9.53 20.54 -5.71
C TRP A 443 8.71 20.18 -6.98
N PRO A 444 9.21 20.46 -8.20
CA PRO A 444 8.49 20.51 -9.50
C PRO A 444 8.19 19.16 -10.06
N VAL A 445 7.41 19.04 -11.13
CA VAL A 445 7.44 17.83 -11.94
C VAL A 445 8.25 18.07 -13.20
N VAL A 446 9.19 17.15 -13.45
CA VAL A 446 9.90 16.97 -14.71
C VAL A 446 9.10 16.05 -15.62
N HIS A 447 8.48 15.00 -15.05
CA HIS A 447 7.62 14.09 -15.79
C HIS A 447 6.62 13.33 -14.90
N GLN A 448 5.43 13.06 -15.44
CA GLN A 448 4.31 12.45 -14.73
C GLN A 448 3.95 11.12 -15.42
N TYR A 449 4.27 9.98 -14.81
CA TYR A 449 4.16 8.68 -15.48
C TYR A 449 2.72 8.13 -15.48
N ASN A 450 2.01 8.19 -14.34
CA ASN A 450 0.60 7.79 -14.23
C ASN A 450 -0.10 8.45 -13.04
N SER A 451 -1.25 7.91 -12.63
CA SER A 451 -2.02 8.31 -11.44
C SER A 451 -1.37 8.01 -10.08
N ARG A 452 -0.08 7.68 -10.05
CA ARG A 452 0.67 7.36 -8.84
C ARG A 452 2.10 7.91 -8.82
N PHE A 453 2.82 7.87 -9.94
CA PHE A 453 4.28 8.09 -9.98
C PHE A 453 4.68 9.35 -10.77
N SER A 454 5.47 10.25 -10.17
CA SER A 454 6.07 11.42 -10.86
C SER A 454 7.52 11.71 -10.50
N LEU A 455 8.30 12.10 -11.50
CA LEU A 455 9.67 12.59 -11.45
C LEU A 455 9.66 14.11 -11.19
N ARG A 456 10.46 14.59 -10.23
CA ARG A 456 10.33 15.93 -9.66
C ARG A 456 11.63 16.72 -9.44
N GLY A 457 12.02 17.60 -10.38
CA GLY A 457 13.37 18.19 -10.43
C GLY A 457 13.51 19.64 -9.93
N ARG A 458 14.36 19.92 -8.94
CA ARG A 458 14.69 21.26 -8.40
C ARG A 458 16.16 21.37 -8.00
N GLU A 459 16.82 22.50 -8.23
CA GLU A 459 18.24 22.73 -7.89
C GLU A 459 19.17 21.61 -8.45
N GLY A 460 18.81 21.09 -9.63
CA GLY A 460 19.40 19.91 -10.29
C GLY A 460 19.25 18.57 -9.56
N ARG A 461 18.45 18.53 -8.50
CA ARG A 461 18.06 17.32 -7.73
C ARG A 461 16.71 16.82 -8.25
N ILE A 462 16.40 15.52 -8.16
CA ILE A 462 15.13 15.00 -8.71
C ILE A 462 14.44 13.98 -7.77
N ALA A 463 13.39 14.42 -7.07
CA ALA A 463 12.54 13.58 -6.22
C ALA A 463 11.60 12.69 -7.05
N LEU A 464 11.11 11.59 -6.46
CA LEU A 464 10.38 10.53 -7.18
C LEU A 464 9.15 10.10 -6.39
N ILE A 465 8.05 10.80 -6.65
CA ILE A 465 6.84 10.76 -5.83
C ILE A 465 5.96 9.58 -6.27
N ASP A 466 5.94 8.52 -5.47
CA ASP A 466 4.80 7.59 -5.41
C ASP A 466 3.79 8.21 -4.45
N ARG A 467 2.59 8.53 -4.92
CA ARG A 467 1.51 9.17 -4.14
C ARG A 467 1.16 8.45 -2.84
N PHE A 468 1.34 7.13 -2.75
CA PHE A 468 1.03 6.34 -1.55
C PHE A 468 2.26 6.04 -0.70
N TRP A 469 3.45 6.37 -1.21
CA TRP A 469 4.74 5.94 -0.69
C TRP A 469 5.83 6.91 -1.18
N PRO A 470 5.73 8.21 -0.84
CA PRO A 470 6.57 9.25 -1.42
C PRO A 470 8.03 8.95 -1.13
N SER A 471 8.79 8.76 -2.21
CA SER A 471 10.23 8.58 -2.15
C SER A 471 10.87 9.88 -2.64
N ALA A 472 12.03 10.21 -2.11
CA ALA A 472 12.86 11.25 -2.68
C ALA A 472 14.26 10.69 -2.84
N LEU A 473 14.78 10.85 -4.04
CA LEU A 473 16.16 10.62 -4.38
C LEU A 473 16.74 11.96 -4.83
N THR A 474 18.06 12.03 -4.89
CA THR A 474 18.82 13.19 -5.34
C THR A 474 19.72 12.70 -6.45
N PHE A 475 19.75 13.39 -7.60
CA PHE A 475 20.66 13.06 -8.70
C PHE A 475 21.56 14.25 -9.02
N CYS A 476 22.62 14.02 -9.79
CA CYS A 476 23.34 15.07 -10.50
C CYS A 476 22.74 15.30 -11.91
N GLU A 477 22.99 16.49 -12.46
CA GLU A 477 22.29 17.06 -13.62
C GLU A 477 22.20 16.19 -14.88
N PRO A 478 20.99 16.02 -15.43
CA PRO A 478 20.71 16.31 -16.84
C PRO A 478 20.49 17.83 -17.04
N LYS A 479 20.91 18.36 -18.19
CA LYS A 479 20.48 19.71 -18.60
C LYS A 479 19.01 19.68 -19.00
N ASP A 480 18.31 20.80 -18.83
CA ASP A 480 16.86 20.95 -19.04
C ASP A 480 16.36 20.64 -20.47
N SER A 481 17.24 20.29 -21.41
CA SER A 481 16.96 20.00 -22.82
C SER A 481 16.94 18.51 -23.22
N GLU A 482 17.26 17.56 -22.33
CA GLU A 482 17.57 16.16 -22.71
C GLU A 482 16.65 15.07 -22.09
N TRP A 483 15.43 15.44 -21.68
CA TRP A 483 14.40 14.49 -21.23
C TRP A 483 13.61 13.87 -22.40
N ASP A 484 14.28 13.05 -23.20
CA ASP A 484 13.61 12.17 -24.18
C ASP A 484 12.93 10.95 -23.53
N SER A 485 12.33 10.09 -24.34
CA SER A 485 11.59 8.91 -23.85
C SER A 485 12.47 7.90 -23.10
N ASP A 486 13.75 7.78 -23.46
CA ASP A 486 14.68 6.84 -22.84
C ASP A 486 15.17 7.43 -21.52
N SER A 487 15.53 8.72 -21.51
CA SER A 487 15.84 9.51 -20.31
C SER A 487 14.74 9.40 -19.23
N LEU A 488 13.49 9.48 -19.66
CA LEU A 488 12.32 9.37 -18.79
C LEU A 488 12.08 7.94 -18.30
N SER A 489 12.29 6.94 -19.16
CA SER A 489 12.25 5.53 -18.78
C SER A 489 13.31 5.20 -17.71
N GLU A 490 14.56 5.65 -17.90
CA GLU A 490 15.63 5.49 -16.89
C GLU A 490 15.24 6.11 -15.54
N ALA A 491 14.73 7.33 -15.54
CA ALA A 491 14.31 7.97 -14.31
C ALA A 491 13.14 7.25 -13.60
N PHE A 492 12.23 6.60 -14.35
CA PHE A 492 11.18 5.74 -13.78
C PHE A 492 11.80 4.57 -13.03
N LEU A 493 12.73 3.88 -13.70
CA LEU A 493 13.47 2.77 -13.12
C LEU A 493 14.19 3.25 -11.85
N HIS A 494 14.94 4.34 -11.91
CA HIS A 494 15.75 4.82 -10.80
C HIS A 494 14.92 5.13 -9.53
N GLY A 495 13.70 5.65 -9.65
CA GLY A 495 12.88 6.00 -8.48
C GLY A 495 11.79 5.04 -8.05
N PHE A 496 11.22 4.29 -8.99
CA PHE A 496 10.03 3.48 -8.75
C PHE A 496 10.31 1.98 -8.88
N ALA A 497 11.28 1.60 -9.71
CA ALA A 497 11.89 0.27 -9.72
C ALA A 497 13.35 0.32 -9.20
N SER A 498 13.63 1.14 -8.18
CA SER A 498 14.95 1.20 -7.56
C SER A 498 15.39 -0.20 -7.09
N PRO A 499 16.70 -0.50 -7.06
CA PRO A 499 17.23 -1.78 -6.58
C PRO A 499 16.65 -2.24 -5.25
N VAL A 500 16.30 -1.33 -4.34
CA VAL A 500 15.61 -1.64 -3.09
C VAL A 500 14.33 -0.82 -2.92
N LEU A 501 13.24 -1.52 -2.62
CA LEU A 501 11.94 -0.94 -2.24
C LEU A 501 11.78 -0.94 -0.71
N GLU A 502 11.60 0.24 -0.12
CA GLU A 502 11.48 0.47 1.34
C GLU A 502 10.27 1.35 1.67
N TRP A 503 9.29 0.91 2.49
CA TRP A 503 8.09 1.71 2.80
C TRP A 503 8.42 3.08 3.37
N LYS A 504 9.34 3.07 4.32
CA LYS A 504 9.98 4.25 4.89
C LYS A 504 11.43 3.88 5.19
N PRO A 505 12.40 4.77 5.05
CA PRO A 505 13.72 4.56 5.63
C PRO A 505 13.64 4.16 7.09
N ASN A 506 14.52 3.26 7.48
CA ASN A 506 14.54 2.65 8.81
C ASN A 506 13.18 2.02 9.18
N GLN A 507 12.42 1.51 8.20
CA GLN A 507 11.14 0.80 8.40
C GLN A 507 11.24 -0.36 9.38
N TYR A 508 12.40 -1.01 9.40
CA TYR A 508 12.78 -2.02 10.37
C TYR A 508 13.94 -1.47 11.17
N ALA A 509 13.79 -1.47 12.49
CA ALA A 509 14.90 -1.14 13.36
C ALA A 509 16.00 -2.22 13.24
N SER A 510 17.26 -1.82 13.37
CA SER A 510 18.41 -2.73 13.51
C SER A 510 18.35 -3.53 14.81
N GLU A 511 17.59 -3.09 15.80
CA GLU A 511 17.40 -3.76 17.08
C GLU A 511 15.94 -3.67 17.57
N LYS A 512 15.61 -4.52 18.55
CA LYS A 512 14.30 -4.52 19.18
C LYS A 512 14.26 -3.50 20.32
N LEU A 513 13.42 -2.48 20.16
CA LEU A 513 13.28 -1.35 21.08
C LEU A 513 12.21 -1.60 22.16
N PHE A 514 11.14 -2.33 21.84
CA PHE A 514 10.04 -2.60 22.77
C PHE A 514 9.38 -3.98 22.56
N PRO A 515 8.69 -4.56 23.57
CA PRO A 515 8.23 -5.96 23.54
C PRO A 515 7.31 -6.32 22.35
N SER A 516 6.33 -5.45 22.08
CA SER A 516 5.33 -5.62 21.02
C SER A 516 5.84 -5.29 19.61
N GLN A 517 7.08 -4.81 19.45
CA GLN A 517 7.62 -4.44 18.14
C GLN A 517 7.67 -5.65 17.20
N LEU A 518 7.10 -5.50 15.99
CA LEU A 518 7.11 -6.52 14.95
C LEU A 518 8.12 -6.22 13.83
N ASN A 519 8.37 -4.93 13.58
CA ASN A 519 9.20 -4.44 12.48
C ASN A 519 10.63 -4.14 12.96
N PHE A 520 11.45 -5.20 13.06
CA PHE A 520 12.89 -5.12 13.32
C PHE A 520 13.61 -6.29 12.66
N TRP A 521 14.87 -6.09 12.26
CA TRP A 521 15.75 -7.15 11.76
C TRP A 521 16.20 -8.04 12.91
N GLN A 522 16.13 -9.36 12.75
CA GLN A 522 16.64 -10.30 13.75
C GLN A 522 18.18 -10.20 13.84
N TYR A 523 18.72 -10.26 15.06
CA TYR A 523 20.16 -10.05 15.34
C TYR A 523 20.69 -11.05 16.38
N PRO A 524 22.00 -11.35 16.42
CA PRO A 524 23.08 -10.86 15.55
C PRO A 524 23.15 -11.56 14.18
N CYS A 525 22.27 -12.53 13.92
CA CYS A 525 22.13 -13.19 12.61
C CYS A 525 21.40 -12.28 11.63
N ARG A 526 22.11 -11.30 11.07
CA ARG A 526 21.59 -10.18 10.28
C ARG A 526 21.52 -10.46 8.76
N THR A 527 21.23 -11.68 8.29
CA THR A 527 21.35 -12.01 6.85
C THR A 527 20.36 -11.24 5.97
N GLU A 528 19.11 -11.09 6.41
CA GLU A 528 18.08 -10.34 5.67
C GLU A 528 18.42 -8.82 5.63
N GLN A 529 19.02 -8.31 6.71
CA GLN A 529 19.52 -6.94 6.81
C GLN A 529 20.76 -6.72 5.93
N ASP A 530 21.75 -7.61 5.97
CA ASP A 530 22.96 -7.51 5.14
C ASP A 530 22.63 -7.65 3.66
N ALA A 531 21.73 -8.58 3.28
CA ALA A 531 21.18 -8.62 1.93
C ALA A 531 20.56 -7.27 1.54
N PHE A 532 19.71 -6.70 2.39
CA PHE A 532 19.10 -5.39 2.18
C PHE A 532 20.14 -4.26 2.04
N GLU A 533 21.15 -4.21 2.90
CA GLU A 533 22.26 -3.24 2.83
C GLU A 533 23.12 -3.39 1.57
N ARG A 534 23.34 -4.62 1.08
CA ARG A 534 24.07 -4.86 -0.18
C ARG A 534 23.29 -4.36 -1.39
N HIS A 535 22.02 -4.71 -1.53
CA HIS A 535 21.18 -4.19 -2.63
C HIS A 535 21.03 -2.68 -2.54
N GLN A 536 21.00 -2.13 -1.33
CA GLN A 536 21.04 -0.70 -1.12
C GLN A 536 22.32 -0.06 -1.70
N ARG A 537 23.47 -0.74 -1.70
CA ARG A 537 24.72 -0.21 -2.31
C ARG A 537 24.70 -0.22 -3.85
N LEU A 538 23.70 -0.81 -4.50
CA LEU A 538 23.56 -0.76 -5.96
C LEU A 538 23.21 0.68 -6.41
N PRO A 539 24.00 1.30 -7.30
CA PRO A 539 23.87 2.72 -7.63
C PRO A 539 22.72 3.01 -8.61
N ALA A 540 22.26 2.00 -9.35
CA ALA A 540 21.28 2.11 -10.42
C ALA A 540 20.37 0.86 -10.45
N PRO A 541 19.14 0.98 -10.97
CA PRO A 541 18.26 -0.14 -11.31
C PRO A 541 18.98 -1.18 -12.14
N TYR A 542 18.55 -2.42 -11.99
CA TYR A 542 19.07 -3.53 -12.77
C TYR A 542 18.00 -4.01 -13.75
N ARG A 543 18.40 -4.26 -14.99
CA ARG A 543 17.58 -4.92 -16.01
C ARG A 543 18.42 -5.89 -16.82
N ASP A 544 17.81 -7.00 -17.21
CA ASP A 544 18.38 -7.96 -18.14
C ASP A 544 17.32 -8.40 -19.18
N ARG A 545 17.56 -9.50 -19.90
CA ARG A 545 16.64 -10.03 -20.92
C ARG A 545 15.31 -10.56 -20.35
N THR A 546 15.23 -10.75 -19.04
CA THR A 546 14.05 -11.23 -18.31
C THR A 546 13.22 -10.10 -17.72
N GLY A 547 13.71 -8.85 -17.74
CA GLY A 547 12.98 -7.66 -17.31
C GLY A 547 13.78 -6.77 -16.36
N VAL A 548 13.07 -6.01 -15.51
CA VAL A 548 13.68 -5.15 -14.47
C VAL A 548 13.61 -5.85 -13.13
N HIS A 549 14.67 -5.73 -12.34
CA HIS A 549 14.81 -6.43 -11.07
C HIS A 549 14.77 -5.46 -9.89
N VAL A 550 13.92 -5.75 -8.92
CA VAL A 550 13.79 -5.01 -7.66
C VAL A 550 13.93 -5.95 -6.47
N TYR A 551 14.61 -5.51 -5.42
CA TYR A 551 14.73 -6.24 -4.16
C TYR A 551 13.80 -5.65 -3.11
N LEU A 552 13.02 -6.52 -2.48
CA LEU A 552 12.11 -6.24 -1.41
C LEU A 552 12.67 -6.81 -0.10
N GLY A 553 13.35 -5.97 0.68
CA GLY A 553 13.82 -6.38 2.00
C GLY A 553 12.68 -6.42 3.01
N MET A 554 12.46 -7.57 3.63
CA MET A 554 11.48 -7.78 4.70
C MET A 554 12.12 -8.64 5.81
N PRO A 555 11.83 -8.39 7.10
CA PRO A 555 12.34 -9.19 8.22
C PRO A 555 11.52 -10.48 8.38
N TRP A 556 11.52 -11.33 7.35
CA TRP A 556 10.74 -12.56 7.31
C TRP A 556 11.01 -13.46 8.51
N ALA A 557 12.26 -13.60 8.93
CA ALA A 557 12.59 -14.40 10.11
C ALA A 557 11.91 -13.89 11.39
N THR A 558 11.86 -12.56 11.60
CA THR A 558 11.16 -11.94 12.73
C THR A 558 9.65 -12.23 12.68
N TRP A 559 9.02 -12.11 11.52
CA TRP A 559 7.58 -12.33 11.35
C TRP A 559 7.20 -13.81 11.51
N ILE A 560 8.02 -14.72 10.98
CA ILE A 560 7.81 -16.18 11.08
C ILE A 560 7.98 -16.66 12.53
N ASP A 561 9.05 -16.26 13.23
CA ASP A 561 9.25 -16.65 14.63
C ASP A 561 8.18 -16.05 15.56
N LYS A 562 7.72 -14.82 15.28
CA LYS A 562 6.60 -14.20 16.01
C LYS A 562 5.22 -14.71 15.57
N LYS A 563 5.12 -15.49 14.49
CA LYS A 563 3.88 -15.99 13.88
C LYS A 563 2.86 -14.89 13.55
N THR A 564 3.33 -13.68 13.24
CA THR A 564 2.51 -12.49 13.04
C THR A 564 3.03 -11.72 11.84
N PHE A 565 2.14 -11.40 10.88
CA PHE A 565 2.48 -10.72 9.63
C PHE A 565 1.76 -9.37 9.52
N PRO A 566 2.42 -8.30 9.02
CA PRO A 566 1.79 -6.99 8.87
C PRO A 566 0.98 -6.91 7.56
N GLU A 567 -0.23 -7.48 7.56
CA GLU A 567 -1.10 -7.61 6.36
C GLU A 567 -1.24 -6.31 5.53
N GLN A 568 -1.36 -5.15 6.20
CA GLN A 568 -1.46 -3.84 5.55
C GLN A 568 -0.19 -3.43 4.79
N LEU A 569 0.99 -3.76 5.32
CA LEU A 569 2.27 -3.52 4.66
C LEU A 569 2.42 -4.44 3.44
N LEU A 570 2.09 -5.74 3.58
CA LEU A 570 2.15 -6.69 2.47
C LEU A 570 1.25 -6.22 1.30
N GLY A 571 0.02 -5.82 1.59
CA GLY A 571 -0.90 -5.26 0.58
C GLY A 571 -0.44 -3.94 -0.04
N ALA A 572 0.13 -3.03 0.76
CA ALA A 572 0.66 -1.75 0.24
C ALA A 572 1.87 -1.95 -0.69
N VAL A 573 2.71 -2.93 -0.39
CA VAL A 573 3.87 -3.34 -1.21
C VAL A 573 3.41 -4.00 -2.50
N HIS A 574 2.52 -4.98 -2.42
CA HIS A 574 1.95 -5.63 -3.59
C HIS A 574 1.30 -4.60 -4.52
N SER A 575 0.46 -3.70 -3.98
CA SER A 575 -0.12 -2.59 -4.73
C SER A 575 0.92 -1.67 -5.38
N ARG A 576 2.07 -1.41 -4.72
CA ARG A 576 3.17 -0.65 -5.33
C ARG A 576 3.78 -1.39 -6.51
N LEU A 577 4.08 -2.68 -6.34
CA LEU A 577 4.69 -3.51 -7.37
C LEU A 577 3.80 -3.66 -8.60
N GLU A 578 2.49 -3.84 -8.42
CA GLU A 578 1.53 -3.87 -9.53
C GLU A 578 1.48 -2.54 -10.30
N ALA A 579 1.46 -1.41 -9.59
CA ALA A 579 1.48 -0.11 -10.26
C ALA A 579 2.83 0.18 -10.97
N VAL A 580 3.94 -0.38 -10.47
CA VAL A 580 5.24 -0.33 -11.18
C VAL A 580 5.20 -1.21 -12.42
N ARG A 581 4.66 -2.45 -12.32
CA ARG A 581 4.47 -3.40 -13.44
C ARG A 581 3.66 -2.79 -14.58
N GLU A 582 2.59 -2.07 -14.27
CA GLU A 582 1.71 -1.40 -15.24
C GLU A 582 2.45 -0.41 -16.16
N LEU A 583 3.46 0.28 -15.64
CA LEU A 583 4.22 1.31 -16.37
C LEU A 583 5.57 0.85 -16.95
N LEU A 584 6.11 -0.26 -16.47
CA LEU A 584 7.47 -0.69 -16.79
C LEU A 584 7.66 -1.09 -18.26
N GLY A 585 6.56 -1.42 -18.96
CA GLY A 585 6.54 -1.92 -20.34
C GLY A 585 7.16 -3.32 -20.54
N GLN A 586 7.71 -3.91 -19.48
CA GLN A 586 8.46 -5.17 -19.46
C GLN A 586 8.25 -5.88 -18.10
N PRO A 587 8.61 -7.16 -17.95
CA PRO A 587 8.38 -7.88 -16.69
C PRO A 587 9.13 -7.26 -15.51
N LEU A 588 8.49 -7.22 -14.33
CA LEU A 588 9.12 -6.83 -13.06
C LEU A 588 9.42 -8.08 -12.23
N GLN A 589 10.71 -8.38 -12.08
CA GLN A 589 11.24 -9.44 -11.23
C GLN A 589 11.42 -8.90 -9.80
N VAL A 590 10.66 -9.46 -8.87
CA VAL A 590 10.59 -9.01 -7.48
C VAL A 590 11.27 -10.06 -6.62
N HIS A 591 12.46 -9.71 -6.15
CA HIS A 591 13.32 -10.56 -5.34
C HIS A 591 13.13 -10.27 -3.85
N SER A 592 13.26 -11.29 -3.00
CA SER A 592 13.40 -11.11 -1.56
C SER A 592 14.33 -12.17 -0.98
N VAL A 593 15.07 -11.86 0.09
CA VAL A 593 15.91 -12.82 0.82
C VAL A 593 15.21 -13.22 2.12
N CYS A 594 15.10 -14.52 2.36
CA CYS A 594 14.64 -15.08 3.63
C CYS A 594 15.76 -15.92 4.26
N GLN A 595 16.06 -15.66 5.54
CA GLN A 595 17.04 -16.44 6.30
C GLN A 595 16.42 -17.56 7.13
N HIS A 596 15.08 -17.65 7.19
CA HIS A 596 14.41 -18.55 8.13
C HIS A 596 14.32 -19.99 7.61
N ILE A 597 14.63 -20.96 8.47
CA ILE A 597 14.59 -22.40 8.13
C ILE A 597 13.19 -22.90 7.75
N ARG A 598 12.10 -22.25 8.20
CA ARG A 598 10.70 -22.64 7.93
C ARG A 598 10.07 -21.89 6.76
N TRP A 599 10.86 -21.28 5.88
CA TRP A 599 10.37 -20.53 4.70
C TRP A 599 9.31 -21.29 3.88
N LYS A 600 9.46 -22.62 3.74
CA LYS A 600 8.53 -23.50 3.00
C LYS A 600 7.07 -23.39 3.49
N GLU A 601 6.85 -23.14 4.77
CA GLU A 601 5.51 -23.04 5.37
C GLU A 601 4.81 -21.69 5.06
N HIS A 602 5.55 -20.73 4.50
CA HIS A 602 5.12 -19.35 4.33
C HIS A 602 5.19 -18.86 2.88
N THR A 603 5.27 -19.78 1.91
CA THR A 603 5.33 -19.51 0.45
C THR A 603 4.28 -18.50 -0.02
N HIS A 604 3.02 -18.70 0.36
CA HIS A 604 1.89 -17.79 0.09
C HIS A 604 2.09 -16.34 0.61
N ARG A 605 2.93 -16.10 1.63
CA ARG A 605 3.19 -14.76 2.19
C ARG A 605 4.17 -13.94 1.34
N PHE A 606 5.07 -14.60 0.62
CA PHE A 606 5.96 -13.92 -0.33
C PHE A 606 5.15 -13.51 -1.58
N GLU A 607 4.32 -14.41 -2.10
CA GLU A 607 3.38 -14.12 -3.21
C GLU A 607 2.43 -12.96 -2.86
N GLN A 608 1.82 -12.97 -1.66
CA GLN A 608 0.97 -11.89 -1.15
C GLN A 608 1.69 -10.52 -1.14
N ALA A 609 3.02 -10.50 -0.98
CA ALA A 609 3.83 -9.30 -1.03
C ALA A 609 4.25 -8.89 -2.45
N GLY A 610 3.89 -9.67 -3.48
CA GLY A 610 4.24 -9.46 -4.89
C GLY A 610 5.59 -10.05 -5.32
N VAL A 611 6.27 -10.80 -4.43
CA VAL A 611 7.54 -11.49 -4.71
C VAL A 611 7.32 -12.61 -5.72
N ASN A 612 8.22 -12.74 -6.70
CA ASN A 612 8.25 -13.87 -7.64
C ASN A 612 9.61 -14.59 -7.67
N HIS A 613 10.64 -14.06 -7.00
CA HIS A 613 11.95 -14.68 -6.82
C HIS A 613 12.34 -14.70 -5.34
N LEU A 614 12.53 -15.88 -4.76
CA LEU A 614 12.84 -16.04 -3.34
C LEU A 614 14.24 -16.63 -3.14
N TRP A 615 15.12 -15.82 -2.54
CA TRP A 615 16.48 -16.17 -2.21
C TRP A 615 16.56 -16.67 -0.76
N ILE A 616 17.09 -17.87 -0.56
CA ILE A 616 16.89 -18.63 0.67
C ILE A 616 18.25 -19.02 1.23
N ALA A 617 18.56 -18.57 2.45
CA ALA A 617 19.84 -18.90 3.10
C ALA A 617 19.98 -20.40 3.43
N HIS A 618 18.86 -21.11 3.45
CA HIS A 618 18.72 -22.53 3.71
C HIS A 618 18.09 -23.30 2.52
N LYS A 619 18.38 -22.91 1.27
CA LYS A 619 17.91 -23.67 0.09
C LYS A 619 18.44 -25.10 0.14
N GLU A 620 17.56 -26.03 -0.22
CA GLU A 620 17.87 -27.46 -0.34
C GLU A 620 18.02 -27.84 -1.81
N LYS A 621 18.95 -28.74 -2.11
CA LYS A 621 19.19 -29.28 -3.46
C LYS A 621 17.87 -29.84 -4.04
N GLY A 622 17.54 -29.47 -5.28
CA GLY A 622 16.36 -29.98 -6.00
C GLY A 622 15.03 -29.27 -5.72
N TRP A 623 15.05 -28.09 -5.09
CA TRP A 623 13.86 -27.26 -4.83
C TRP A 623 13.99 -25.90 -5.55
N ASP A 624 13.58 -25.83 -6.81
CA ASP A 624 13.82 -24.65 -7.67
C ASP A 624 12.58 -23.76 -7.93
N GLN A 625 11.36 -24.28 -7.73
CA GLN A 625 10.11 -23.53 -7.85
C GLN A 625 9.05 -23.99 -6.85
N GLU A 626 8.20 -23.08 -6.37
CA GLU A 626 7.10 -23.36 -5.42
C GLU A 626 6.05 -22.22 -5.46
N LEU A 627 4.74 -22.53 -5.61
CA LEU A 627 3.65 -21.54 -5.76
C LEU A 627 3.97 -20.34 -6.70
N GLY A 628 4.58 -20.60 -7.85
CA GLY A 628 4.97 -19.54 -8.81
C GLY A 628 6.20 -18.71 -8.41
N LEU A 629 6.80 -18.96 -7.24
CA LEU A 629 8.09 -18.42 -6.84
C LEU A 629 9.22 -19.21 -7.52
N SER A 630 10.18 -18.48 -8.09
CA SER A 630 11.47 -19.01 -8.53
C SER A 630 12.45 -18.97 -7.35
N LEU A 631 13.11 -20.08 -7.02
CA LEU A 631 13.89 -20.22 -5.78
C LEU A 631 15.41 -20.20 -6.03
N GLN A 632 16.18 -19.51 -5.18
CA GLN A 632 17.65 -19.40 -5.31
C GLN A 632 18.37 -19.52 -3.95
N SER A 633 19.62 -19.97 -3.92
CA SER A 633 20.40 -20.09 -2.69
C SER A 633 21.14 -18.79 -2.35
N TRP A 634 21.20 -18.44 -1.05
CA TRP A 634 21.81 -17.21 -0.54
C TRP A 634 22.85 -17.50 0.57
N PRO A 635 23.95 -16.72 0.68
CA PRO A 635 24.92 -16.85 1.77
C PRO A 635 24.37 -16.33 3.12
N LEU A 636 24.73 -16.98 4.23
CA LEU A 636 24.42 -16.46 5.57
C LEU A 636 25.38 -15.33 5.97
N TYR A 637 24.93 -14.43 6.86
CA TYR A 637 25.78 -13.40 7.45
C TYR A 637 26.87 -14.01 8.33
N ALA A 638 28.14 -13.82 7.97
CA ALA A 638 29.30 -14.28 8.75
C ALA A 638 29.50 -13.40 10.00
N VAL A 639 28.68 -13.64 11.03
CA VAL A 639 28.49 -12.77 12.21
C VAL A 639 29.81 -12.25 12.77
N ASN A 640 30.73 -13.13 13.20
CA ASN A 640 31.93 -12.66 13.90
C ASN A 640 32.93 -11.96 12.98
N ILE A 641 32.94 -12.26 11.67
CA ILE A 641 33.80 -11.57 10.69
C ILE A 641 33.26 -10.17 10.37
N LEU A 642 31.94 -10.06 10.21
CA LEU A 642 31.31 -8.86 9.65
C LEU A 642 30.94 -7.83 10.72
N ASP A 643 30.51 -8.26 11.91
CA ASP A 643 30.20 -7.40 13.05
C ASP A 643 31.49 -6.92 13.75
N PRO A 644 31.84 -5.60 13.71
CA PRO A 644 33.07 -5.08 14.28
C PRO A 644 33.25 -5.38 15.78
N GLU A 645 32.17 -5.39 16.57
CA GLU A 645 32.25 -5.63 18.02
C GLU A 645 32.61 -7.09 18.36
N ARG A 646 32.51 -7.98 17.36
CA ARG A 646 32.71 -9.41 17.49
C ARG A 646 33.98 -9.90 16.80
N ARG A 647 34.87 -9.01 16.36
CA ARG A 647 36.13 -9.35 15.67
C ARG A 647 37.33 -9.62 16.59
N ASP A 648 37.21 -9.38 17.90
CA ASP A 648 38.32 -9.65 18.83
C ASP A 648 38.79 -11.10 18.72
N GLY A 649 40.09 -11.33 18.65
CA GLY A 649 40.70 -12.64 18.42
C GLY A 649 40.65 -13.18 16.98
N LEU A 650 40.16 -12.42 15.97
CA LEU A 650 40.30 -12.81 14.57
C LEU A 650 41.67 -12.43 13.99
N GLU A 651 42.30 -13.38 13.31
CA GLU A 651 43.59 -13.19 12.64
C GLU A 651 43.64 -13.95 11.30
N LEU A 652 44.04 -13.27 10.22
CA LEU A 652 44.14 -13.89 8.90
C LEU A 652 45.52 -14.51 8.70
N LEU A 653 45.65 -15.79 9.07
CA LEU A 653 46.91 -16.53 9.03
C LEU A 653 47.11 -17.27 7.69
N PRO A 654 48.33 -17.28 7.12
CA PRO A 654 48.74 -18.20 6.06
C PRO A 654 48.51 -19.67 6.45
N VAL A 655 48.32 -20.56 5.46
CA VAL A 655 48.13 -22.01 5.68
C VAL A 655 49.21 -22.65 6.53
N GLN A 656 50.44 -22.13 6.47
CA GLN A 656 51.63 -22.67 7.14
C GLN A 656 51.73 -22.22 8.61
N GLU A 657 51.02 -21.16 8.99
CA GLU A 657 51.04 -20.58 10.34
C GLU A 657 49.84 -21.03 11.19
N LYS A 658 48.84 -21.67 10.56
CA LYS A 658 47.66 -22.24 11.23
C LYS A 658 48.02 -23.49 12.03
N THR A 659 47.92 -23.39 13.35
CA THR A 659 48.37 -24.44 14.29
C THR A 659 47.35 -25.57 14.53
N ILE A 660 46.06 -25.33 14.29
CA ILE A 660 44.98 -26.30 14.53
C ILE A 660 44.64 -26.97 13.19
N PHE A 661 44.70 -28.31 13.11
CA PHE A 661 44.46 -29.02 11.87
C PHE A 661 43.00 -28.94 11.43
N ALA A 662 42.05 -29.19 12.33
CA ALA A 662 40.62 -29.08 12.04
C ALA A 662 39.80 -28.73 13.27
N SER A 663 38.74 -27.92 13.15
CA SER A 663 37.90 -27.61 14.33
C SER A 663 36.40 -27.49 14.09
N PHE A 664 35.64 -27.74 15.16
CA PHE A 664 34.21 -27.40 15.31
C PHE A 664 33.93 -26.89 16.72
N LYS A 665 33.16 -25.80 16.83
CA LYS A 665 32.51 -25.43 18.09
C LYS A 665 31.08 -24.99 17.81
N GLY A 666 30.09 -25.68 18.36
CA GLY A 666 28.69 -25.34 18.13
C GLY A 666 27.68 -26.33 18.69
N ALA A 667 26.42 -25.93 18.68
CA ALA A 667 25.37 -26.68 19.39
C ALA A 667 24.69 -27.77 18.56
N HIS A 668 24.15 -28.79 19.23
CA HIS A 668 23.18 -29.73 18.67
C HIS A 668 21.93 -29.81 19.57
N MET A 669 20.75 -29.59 19.00
CA MET A 669 19.47 -29.58 19.74
C MET A 669 18.55 -30.70 19.22
N LYS A 670 17.64 -31.19 20.08
CA LYS A 670 16.75 -32.34 19.77
C LYS A 670 15.90 -32.21 18.49
N HIS A 671 15.64 -30.99 18.03
CA HIS A 671 14.85 -30.71 16.83
C HIS A 671 15.69 -30.59 15.55
N TYR A 672 17.00 -30.82 15.62
CA TYR A 672 17.86 -30.78 14.43
C TYR A 672 17.61 -32.02 13.56
N PRO A 673 17.55 -31.87 12.23
CA PRO A 673 17.19 -32.94 11.29
C PRO A 673 18.23 -34.06 11.19
N THR A 674 19.50 -33.81 11.54
CA THR A 674 20.56 -34.83 11.54
C THR A 674 21.42 -34.73 12.81
N ASP A 675 22.07 -35.83 13.17
CA ASP A 675 22.92 -35.97 14.36
C ASP A 675 24.42 -35.74 14.06
N ILE A 676 24.78 -35.38 12.83
CA ILE A 676 26.17 -35.18 12.36
C ILE A 676 27.03 -34.36 13.33
N ARG A 677 26.46 -33.34 13.99
CA ARG A 677 27.15 -32.53 15.00
C ARG A 677 27.60 -33.33 16.22
N LYS A 678 26.80 -34.30 16.69
CA LYS A 678 27.22 -35.25 17.75
C LYS A 678 28.33 -36.16 17.22
N GLN A 679 28.16 -36.68 16.01
CA GLN A 679 29.14 -37.58 15.39
C GLN A 679 30.52 -36.93 15.24
N LEU A 680 30.61 -35.61 15.01
CA LEU A 680 31.90 -34.89 14.98
C LEU A 680 32.80 -35.12 16.20
N THR A 681 32.23 -35.41 17.38
CA THR A 681 33.02 -35.71 18.59
C THR A 681 33.93 -36.92 18.45
N THR A 682 33.66 -37.84 17.51
CA THR A 682 34.57 -38.96 17.23
C THR A 682 35.89 -38.52 16.58
N LEU A 683 35.98 -37.29 16.09
CA LEU A 683 37.21 -36.72 15.53
C LEU A 683 38.07 -36.02 16.60
N ALA A 684 37.50 -35.64 17.75
CA ALA A 684 38.23 -34.95 18.82
C ALA A 684 39.49 -35.69 19.33
N PRO A 685 39.57 -37.04 19.36
CA PRO A 685 40.79 -37.75 19.77
C PRO A 685 41.90 -37.77 18.70
N LEU A 686 41.65 -37.26 17.49
CA LEU A 686 42.62 -37.28 16.39
C LEU A 686 43.60 -36.11 16.49
N GLU A 687 44.84 -36.32 16.07
CA GLU A 687 45.90 -35.31 16.17
C GLU A 687 45.52 -34.02 15.42
N GLY A 688 45.53 -32.91 16.15
CA GLY A 688 45.24 -31.56 15.65
C GLY A 688 43.75 -31.21 15.53
N TYR A 689 42.84 -32.05 16.02
CA TYR A 689 41.41 -31.74 16.03
C TYR A 689 40.96 -31.03 17.31
N GLU A 690 40.13 -30.00 17.15
CA GLU A 690 39.51 -29.26 18.26
C GLU A 690 37.99 -29.25 18.06
N VAL A 691 37.28 -30.17 18.72
CA VAL A 691 35.83 -30.37 18.53
C VAL A 691 35.05 -30.28 19.85
N GLU A 692 34.15 -29.30 19.93
CA GLU A 692 33.26 -29.06 21.06
C GLU A 692 31.80 -28.98 20.61
N VAL A 693 30.92 -29.74 21.28
CA VAL A 693 29.47 -29.74 21.01
C VAL A 693 28.73 -29.29 22.26
N THR A 694 27.86 -28.29 22.11
CA THR A 694 27.08 -27.71 23.22
C THR A 694 25.58 -27.98 23.11
N ASP A 695 24.84 -27.81 24.20
CA ASP A 695 23.39 -28.06 24.23
C ASP A 695 22.53 -26.92 23.63
N LEU A 696 23.04 -25.70 23.65
CA LEU A 696 22.32 -24.50 23.22
C LEU A 696 23.10 -23.71 22.19
N TRP A 697 22.42 -23.33 21.11
CA TRP A 697 22.99 -22.46 20.08
C TRP A 697 23.45 -21.13 20.69
N HIS A 698 24.62 -20.64 20.24
CA HIS A 698 25.31 -19.47 20.79
C HIS A 698 24.43 -18.22 20.89
N PHE A 699 23.48 -18.06 19.97
CA PHE A 699 22.55 -16.92 19.95
C PHE A 699 21.16 -17.22 20.53
N ASN A 700 20.90 -18.43 21.04
CA ASN A 700 19.57 -18.88 21.47
C ASN A 700 18.93 -17.97 22.53
N LYS A 701 19.72 -17.49 23.50
CA LYS A 701 19.25 -16.58 24.56
C LYS A 701 18.87 -15.20 23.98
N VAL A 702 19.75 -14.60 23.19
CA VAL A 702 19.55 -13.26 22.61
C VAL A 702 18.41 -13.25 21.57
N VAL A 703 18.30 -14.31 20.76
CA VAL A 703 17.25 -14.45 19.73
C VAL A 703 15.94 -14.91 20.36
N TYR A 704 15.84 -16.14 20.85
CA TYR A 704 14.56 -16.71 21.24
C TYR A 704 14.07 -16.19 22.60
N ASN A 705 14.94 -16.10 23.62
CA ASN A 705 14.47 -15.64 24.94
C ASN A 705 14.20 -14.13 24.94
N PHE A 706 15.13 -13.31 24.44
CA PHE A 706 15.00 -11.85 24.46
C PHE A 706 14.19 -11.27 23.28
N GLN A 707 14.57 -11.54 22.02
CA GLN A 707 13.87 -10.94 20.87
C GLN A 707 12.49 -11.54 20.60
N ILE A 708 12.28 -12.84 20.82
CA ILE A 708 10.96 -13.47 20.64
C ILE A 708 10.16 -13.45 21.95
N ALA A 709 10.66 -14.07 23.04
CA ALA A 709 9.93 -14.26 24.29
C ALA A 709 10.01 -13.10 25.31
N ASN A 710 10.59 -11.95 24.95
CA ASN A 710 10.65 -10.71 25.76
C ASN A 710 11.45 -10.77 27.08
N LYS A 711 12.28 -11.79 27.30
CA LYS A 711 13.08 -11.95 28.52
C LYS A 711 14.29 -11.00 28.54
N GLN A 712 14.12 -9.84 29.18
CA GLN A 712 15.10 -8.74 29.21
C GLN A 712 16.48 -9.12 29.77
N SER A 713 16.55 -10.06 30.73
CA SER A 713 17.82 -10.53 31.31
C SER A 713 18.77 -11.17 30.30
N ASP A 714 18.24 -11.57 29.14
CA ASP A 714 18.98 -12.37 28.15
C ASP A 714 19.47 -11.52 26.97
N LYS A 715 19.35 -10.18 27.03
CA LYS A 715 19.81 -9.24 25.99
C LYS A 715 21.30 -9.37 25.69
N ASP A 716 22.12 -9.29 26.74
CA ASP A 716 23.59 -9.29 26.65
C ASP A 716 24.20 -10.67 27.00
N ALA A 717 23.43 -11.75 26.80
CA ALA A 717 23.75 -13.09 27.27
C ALA A 717 24.86 -13.83 26.48
N VAL A 718 25.67 -13.10 25.70
CA VAL A 718 26.82 -13.64 24.96
C VAL A 718 28.09 -13.03 25.52
N GLU A 719 28.92 -13.87 26.15
CA GLU A 719 30.15 -13.46 26.82
C GLU A 719 31.24 -13.11 25.80
N LYS A 720 31.86 -11.92 25.93
CA LYS A 720 32.91 -11.44 25.01
C LYS A 720 34.09 -12.41 24.89
N GLU A 721 34.52 -12.99 26.01
CA GLU A 721 35.62 -13.97 26.03
C GLU A 721 35.28 -15.24 25.23
N SER A 722 34.02 -15.69 25.26
CA SER A 722 33.58 -16.82 24.43
C SER A 722 33.59 -16.50 22.93
N ILE A 723 33.39 -15.24 22.53
CA ILE A 723 33.50 -14.80 21.13
C ILE A 723 34.97 -14.84 20.71
N LYS A 724 35.84 -14.23 21.52
CA LYS A 724 37.29 -14.18 21.30
C LYS A 724 37.91 -15.57 21.15
N ASN A 725 37.59 -16.49 22.07
CA ASN A 725 38.09 -17.86 22.02
C ASN A 725 37.59 -18.62 20.77
N TYR A 726 36.35 -18.40 20.35
CA TYR A 726 35.83 -18.96 19.08
C TYR A 726 36.57 -18.40 17.85
N ASN A 727 36.87 -17.10 17.86
CA ASN A 727 37.55 -16.42 16.77
C ASN A 727 39.02 -16.86 16.65
N GLN A 728 39.72 -17.00 17.78
CA GLN A 728 41.10 -17.51 17.82
C GLN A 728 41.13 -18.95 17.31
N LEU A 729 40.22 -19.82 17.80
CA LEU A 729 40.04 -21.18 17.31
C LEU A 729 39.87 -21.21 15.78
N LEU A 730 38.96 -20.40 15.24
CA LEU A 730 38.68 -20.35 13.79
C LEU A 730 39.88 -19.80 12.98
N SER A 731 40.57 -18.79 13.51
CA SER A 731 41.75 -18.17 12.89
C SER A 731 42.93 -19.14 12.81
N GLN A 732 43.17 -19.89 13.89
CA GLN A 732 44.22 -20.91 13.98
C GLN A 732 43.88 -22.20 13.22
N SER A 733 42.62 -22.40 12.82
CA SER A 733 42.17 -23.62 12.13
C SER A 733 42.53 -23.62 10.64
N LEU A 734 43.25 -24.65 10.21
CA LEU A 734 43.47 -25.01 8.81
C LEU A 734 42.16 -25.44 8.15
N PHE A 735 41.47 -26.43 8.72
CA PHE A 735 40.13 -26.84 8.30
C PHE A 735 39.07 -26.44 9.33
N SER A 736 37.90 -26.01 8.87
CA SER A 736 36.77 -25.70 9.74
C SER A 736 35.56 -26.54 9.36
N LEU A 737 35.14 -27.40 10.28
CA LEU A 737 34.03 -28.30 10.06
C LEU A 737 32.72 -27.51 10.14
N CYS A 738 31.91 -27.62 9.09
CA CYS A 738 30.71 -26.83 8.86
C CYS A 738 29.48 -27.75 8.71
N PRO A 739 29.03 -28.39 9.80
CA PRO A 739 27.89 -29.30 9.78
C PRO A 739 26.52 -28.60 9.73
N ALA A 740 25.56 -29.28 9.11
CA ALA A 740 24.13 -28.97 9.18
C ALA A 740 23.69 -28.70 10.63
N GLY A 741 22.82 -27.72 10.82
CA GLY A 741 22.23 -27.33 12.11
C GLY A 741 20.73 -27.56 12.11
N SER A 742 19.96 -26.62 12.66
CA SER A 742 18.49 -26.61 12.50
C SER A 742 18.05 -26.49 11.03
N GLY A 743 18.91 -25.94 10.17
CA GLY A 743 18.80 -25.98 8.71
C GLY A 743 20.09 -26.51 8.05
N PRO A 744 20.08 -26.71 6.72
CA PRO A 744 21.21 -27.29 5.98
C PRO A 744 22.45 -26.38 5.90
N ASN A 745 22.32 -25.07 6.11
CA ASN A 745 23.42 -24.10 6.07
C ASN A 745 23.87 -23.72 7.50
N THR A 746 25.09 -23.20 7.65
CA THR A 746 25.64 -22.77 8.95
C THR A 746 26.47 -21.51 8.80
N LEU A 747 26.36 -20.59 9.77
CA LEU A 747 27.12 -19.31 9.80
C LEU A 747 28.63 -19.56 9.70
N ARG A 748 29.09 -20.64 10.35
CA ARG A 748 30.50 -21.05 10.41
C ARG A 748 31.13 -21.25 9.03
N LEU A 749 30.38 -21.68 8.02
CA LEU A 749 30.88 -21.81 6.63
C LEU A 749 31.43 -20.47 6.13
N TRP A 750 30.62 -19.43 6.27
CA TRP A 750 30.92 -18.08 5.78
C TRP A 750 31.99 -17.40 6.62
N GLU A 751 32.00 -17.64 7.95
CA GLU A 751 33.08 -17.17 8.83
C GLU A 751 34.43 -17.82 8.47
N SER A 752 34.43 -19.11 8.16
CA SER A 752 35.63 -19.88 7.80
C SER A 752 36.27 -19.37 6.51
N LEU A 753 35.46 -19.23 5.45
CA LEU A 753 35.90 -18.65 4.17
C LEU A 753 36.50 -17.25 4.38
N GLY A 754 35.90 -16.44 5.26
CA GLY A 754 36.34 -15.07 5.53
C GLY A 754 37.65 -14.93 6.30
N ILE A 755 37.99 -15.88 7.18
CA ILE A 755 39.27 -15.92 7.93
C ILE A 755 40.29 -16.89 7.31
N GLY A 756 40.05 -17.32 6.07
CA GLY A 756 40.94 -18.23 5.33
C GLY A 756 41.09 -19.62 5.97
N SER A 757 40.12 -20.05 6.79
CA SER A 757 40.02 -21.45 7.24
C SER A 757 39.24 -22.24 6.19
N ILE A 758 39.78 -23.37 5.73
CA ILE A 758 39.22 -24.14 4.63
C ILE A 758 37.94 -24.85 5.12
N PRO A 759 36.74 -24.53 4.61
CA PRO A 759 35.52 -25.09 5.15
C PRO A 759 35.32 -26.54 4.67
N VAL A 760 34.85 -27.37 5.59
CA VAL A 760 34.40 -28.75 5.31
C VAL A 760 32.90 -28.79 5.52
N VAL A 761 32.12 -28.77 4.45
CA VAL A 761 30.65 -28.74 4.53
C VAL A 761 30.13 -30.16 4.67
N LEU A 762 29.47 -30.41 5.80
CA LEU A 762 28.86 -31.68 6.19
C LEU A 762 27.35 -31.48 6.22
N SER A 763 26.74 -31.45 5.04
CA SER A 763 25.32 -31.18 4.83
C SER A 763 24.89 -31.70 3.46
N ASP A 764 24.25 -32.88 3.43
CA ASP A 764 23.95 -33.55 2.16
C ASP A 764 22.92 -32.78 1.31
N ARG A 765 22.08 -31.99 2.00
CA ARG A 765 20.95 -31.25 1.41
C ARG A 765 21.28 -29.82 1.04
N TYR A 766 22.39 -29.22 1.50
CA TYR A 766 22.65 -27.80 1.29
C TYR A 766 23.00 -27.48 -0.16
N GLU A 767 22.25 -26.58 -0.78
CA GLU A 767 22.62 -26.02 -2.08
C GLU A 767 23.39 -24.72 -1.90
N PHE A 768 24.58 -24.60 -2.49
CA PHE A 768 25.37 -23.37 -2.44
C PHE A 768 24.83 -22.29 -3.39
N PRO A 769 25.11 -20.99 -3.14
CA PRO A 769 24.84 -19.93 -4.10
C PRO A 769 25.62 -20.15 -5.41
N SER A 770 25.05 -19.73 -6.54
CA SER A 770 25.70 -19.85 -7.85
C SER A 770 26.99 -19.02 -7.92
N LEU A 771 28.13 -19.67 -8.18
CA LEU A 771 29.42 -18.99 -8.37
C LEU A 771 29.43 -18.09 -9.60
N GLU A 772 28.71 -18.47 -10.67
CA GLU A 772 28.53 -17.65 -11.86
C GLU A 772 27.89 -16.30 -11.49
N ARG A 773 26.80 -16.33 -10.70
CA ARG A 773 26.15 -15.11 -10.18
C ARG A 773 27.00 -14.35 -9.17
N MET A 774 27.97 -14.99 -8.53
CA MET A 774 28.99 -14.33 -7.70
C MET A 774 30.13 -13.71 -8.51
N GLY A 775 30.06 -13.69 -9.84
CA GLY A 775 31.14 -13.16 -10.71
C GLY A 775 32.34 -14.10 -10.83
N LEU A 776 32.14 -15.40 -10.62
CA LEU A 776 33.15 -16.46 -10.69
C LEU A 776 32.75 -17.54 -11.71
N PRO A 777 32.52 -17.18 -13.00
CA PRO A 777 32.14 -18.14 -14.03
C PRO A 777 33.24 -19.19 -14.25
N GLY A 778 32.83 -20.44 -14.48
CA GLY A 778 33.76 -21.57 -14.68
C GLY A 778 34.49 -22.03 -13.41
N MET A 779 34.14 -21.51 -12.23
CA MET A 779 34.62 -22.01 -10.94
C MET A 779 33.61 -22.95 -10.29
N ASP A 780 34.12 -23.80 -9.40
CA ASP A 780 33.35 -24.81 -8.67
C ASP A 780 33.59 -24.68 -7.15
N TRP A 781 32.57 -24.96 -6.33
CA TRP A 781 32.68 -24.85 -4.87
C TRP A 781 33.71 -25.81 -4.29
N GLY A 782 33.91 -26.98 -4.92
CA GLY A 782 34.94 -27.96 -4.57
C GLY A 782 36.38 -27.44 -4.69
N GLN A 783 36.61 -26.30 -5.35
CA GLN A 783 37.94 -25.67 -5.43
C GLN A 783 38.32 -24.87 -4.18
N ALA A 784 37.35 -24.51 -3.34
CA ALA A 784 37.52 -23.67 -2.14
C ALA A 784 36.97 -24.31 -0.86
N VAL A 785 36.01 -25.24 -1.00
CA VAL A 785 35.28 -25.91 0.07
C VAL A 785 35.38 -27.41 -0.14
N MET A 786 35.52 -28.18 0.94
CA MET A 786 35.35 -29.63 0.88
C MET A 786 33.92 -30.02 1.26
N GLU A 787 33.06 -30.22 0.26
CA GLU A 787 31.81 -30.97 0.44
C GLU A 787 32.16 -32.42 0.83
N HIS A 788 31.60 -32.87 1.95
CA HIS A 788 31.77 -34.22 2.47
C HIS A 788 30.42 -34.75 2.93
N ALA A 789 30.04 -35.96 2.49
CA ALA A 789 28.73 -36.51 2.82
C ALA A 789 28.62 -36.80 4.32
N GLU A 790 27.45 -36.54 4.92
CA GLU A 790 27.25 -36.73 6.37
C GLU A 790 27.52 -38.19 6.77
N GLY A 791 27.06 -39.16 5.97
CA GLY A 791 27.31 -40.59 6.18
C GLY A 791 28.75 -41.08 5.90
N ALA A 792 29.63 -40.24 5.34
CA ALA A 792 31.01 -40.59 5.00
C ALA A 792 32.04 -40.15 6.07
N LEU A 793 31.58 -39.56 7.18
CA LEU A 793 32.42 -38.96 8.23
C LEU A 793 33.68 -39.76 8.63
N PRO A 794 33.67 -41.11 8.75
CA PRO A 794 34.88 -41.88 9.08
C PRO A 794 36.03 -41.76 8.06
N GLN A 795 35.76 -41.36 6.82
CA GLN A 795 36.79 -41.12 5.79
C GLN A 795 37.29 -39.66 5.77
N LEU A 796 36.76 -38.78 6.63
CA LEU A 796 37.06 -37.35 6.56
C LEU A 796 38.53 -37.03 6.87
N ASP A 797 39.07 -37.54 7.98
CA ASP A 797 40.47 -37.27 8.38
C ASP A 797 41.47 -37.62 7.28
N ALA A 798 41.38 -38.82 6.71
CA ALA A 798 42.22 -39.27 5.62
C ALA A 798 42.14 -38.34 4.40
N ARG A 799 40.94 -37.86 4.05
CA ARG A 799 40.72 -36.91 2.95
C ARG A 799 41.32 -35.53 3.23
N LEU A 800 41.17 -35.01 4.45
CA LEU A 800 41.78 -33.73 4.85
C LEU A 800 43.31 -33.82 4.84
N ARG A 801 43.88 -34.90 5.39
CA ARG A 801 45.34 -35.11 5.42
C ARG A 801 45.93 -35.27 4.03
N ALA A 802 45.24 -35.96 3.12
CA ALA A 802 45.65 -36.13 1.73
C ALA A 802 45.65 -34.83 0.89
N THR A 803 44.97 -33.77 1.34
CA THR A 803 45.03 -32.46 0.68
C THR A 803 46.43 -31.87 0.83
N SER A 804 47.13 -31.59 -0.27
CA SER A 804 48.51 -31.10 -0.25
C SER A 804 48.64 -29.65 0.26
N SER A 805 49.84 -29.21 0.62
CA SER A 805 50.08 -27.80 1.02
C SER A 805 49.71 -26.80 -0.09
N VAL A 806 50.00 -27.13 -1.35
CA VAL A 806 49.64 -26.32 -2.53
C VAL A 806 48.12 -26.27 -2.70
N GLN A 807 47.42 -27.40 -2.55
CA GLN A 807 45.96 -27.43 -2.59
C GLN A 807 45.35 -26.64 -1.43
N ARG A 808 45.86 -26.78 -0.20
CA ARG A 808 45.40 -26.00 0.96
C ARG A 808 45.56 -24.50 0.73
N GLN A 809 46.71 -24.06 0.20
CA GLN A 809 46.92 -22.64 -0.12
C GLN A 809 45.91 -22.17 -1.18
N ALA A 810 45.77 -22.91 -2.29
CA ALA A 810 44.79 -22.59 -3.32
C ALA A 810 43.34 -22.55 -2.77
N MET A 811 42.96 -23.47 -1.86
CA MET A 811 41.65 -23.48 -1.20
C MET A 811 41.47 -22.31 -0.22
N GLN A 812 42.52 -21.90 0.50
CA GLN A 812 42.49 -20.70 1.34
C GLN A 812 42.30 -19.44 0.48
N ASP A 813 43.10 -19.30 -0.58
CA ASP A 813 43.09 -18.13 -1.47
C ASP A 813 41.75 -18.02 -2.22
N LEU A 814 41.27 -19.14 -2.78
CA LEU A 814 39.96 -19.24 -3.42
C LEU A 814 38.83 -19.10 -2.40
N GLY A 815 38.96 -19.62 -1.18
CA GLY A 815 37.99 -19.47 -0.10
C GLY A 815 37.78 -18.01 0.29
N GLN A 816 38.87 -17.26 0.49
CA GLN A 816 38.81 -15.80 0.72
C GLN A 816 38.23 -15.06 -0.50
N ARG A 817 38.59 -15.47 -1.73
CA ARG A 817 38.02 -14.91 -2.97
C ARG A 817 36.51 -15.17 -3.05
N PHE A 818 36.06 -16.36 -2.72
CA PHE A 818 34.65 -16.78 -2.75
C PHE A 818 33.87 -16.08 -1.63
N PHE A 819 34.46 -15.89 -0.44
CA PHE A 819 33.88 -15.04 0.60
C PHE A 819 33.72 -13.60 0.12
N LYS A 820 34.79 -13.01 -0.43
CA LYS A 820 34.77 -11.64 -0.95
C LYS A 820 33.71 -11.46 -2.03
N ALA A 821 33.59 -12.42 -2.95
CA ALA A 821 32.54 -12.47 -3.95
C ALA A 821 31.13 -12.67 -3.34
N SER A 822 31.00 -13.51 -2.31
CA SER A 822 29.72 -13.74 -1.62
C SER A 822 29.22 -12.51 -0.88
N ARG A 823 30.11 -11.57 -0.52
CA ARG A 823 29.79 -10.27 0.07
C ARG A 823 29.36 -9.21 -0.95
N THR A 824 29.72 -9.40 -2.23
CA THR A 824 29.27 -8.55 -3.34
C THR A 824 28.04 -9.10 -4.05
N LEU A 825 27.71 -10.38 -3.88
CA LEU A 825 26.52 -11.02 -4.44
C LEU A 825 25.24 -10.24 -4.15
N THR A 826 24.44 -10.06 -5.20
CA THR A 826 23.07 -9.54 -5.17
C THR A 826 22.09 -10.55 -5.76
N CYS A 827 20.79 -10.29 -5.59
CA CYS A 827 19.71 -11.08 -6.21
C CYS A 827 19.69 -10.92 -7.74
N PHE A 828 20.47 -10.00 -8.28
CA PHE A 828 20.53 -9.68 -9.70
C PHE A 828 21.76 -10.31 -10.38
N GLY A 829 22.65 -10.94 -9.59
CA GLY A 829 24.04 -11.24 -9.94
C GLY A 829 24.96 -10.25 -9.25
#